data_AF-A0A9P1GBP6-F1
#
_entry.id   AF-A0A9P1GBP6-F1
#
_cell.length_a   1.000
_cell.length_b   1.000
_cell.length_c   1.000
_cell.angle_alpha   90.00
_cell.angle_beta   90.00
_cell.angle_gamma   90.00
#
_symmetry.space_group_name_H-M   'P 1'
#
loop_
_entity.id
_entity.type
_entity.pdbx_description
1 polymer ?
#
loop_
_entity_poly.entity_id
_entity_poly.type
_entity_poly.pdbx_seq_one_letter_code
_entity_poly.pdbx_strand_id
1 'polypeptide(L)'
;MRVRYFGPNSDHTLLLMGEMGAKKIRVVNQYSHLGCLVHHRPDNRREARRRVGIAQQAFNQHRRLLFSNPALSMRRRTELFSTLILSKFSFGTESWILSERQTKTYVHNALMRLFRRLMPGSYNQHLQDEDILTETGLNSPTEVLRMARLRYIGTLYRCQDLVPWGLLNADEAWTTLIQDDLSWMWSQLRETCRLPDPLLDLAPWTSIWQHHTSYWKRLVRRAGLHACFQRRNQQRVLGFHRRFICLFREHPATQEVFEDIGATPAWEKGEEDFPQACMCCRMVFKSKAGLGAHMFKVHHLVAKVRLLCDQTQCSSCLREYHTMAKLKAHLQRAGHCRHRLWGRRRYFIPAQGSGSNVDFQLHQQQDVLPPLQAAGPQLPDGRLEDIPDYDLDLAEKIYLALLEREERSDVTEIIKEVVYAYPVTWQTCRASLHYLIGELTIEDIQALAIMHKDIKTVLRELLTSDKWDFLHDSCAHSRAAERPIGQEVIDQACNEAAESGSVRAPFWPAPRPMLRERYIIHAFSGRRRPGDFQYFLDQMQSQHDATTIHTISVDLMTDPVWGDIAQPTVRSFWLTAVRDRFVIGALAGPPCETWSQARGKCVPAPADRPQRAAPRVLRDLLTLWGRAALAIKELQQLDTGNLLLLFTVELLIMLAYAGGIGCLEHPAPPEDPTKASIWRLPIIIYLMTWPEFAFLTLSQGLWGAPSMKPTGLLLLNAPEMLRELRSWQIAKDVSSEFQGHARRMTVREFGHCAVDPSGL
;
A
#
# COMPACT_ATOMS: atom_id res chain seq x y z
N MET A 1 -39.67 -24.41 -13.38
CA MET A 1 -38.73 -25.46 -12.90
C MET A 1 -38.48 -25.42 -11.39
N ARG A 2 -38.17 -24.27 -10.77
CA ARG A 2 -37.87 -24.18 -9.31
C ARG A 2 -38.95 -24.76 -8.39
N VAL A 3 -40.21 -24.36 -8.57
CA VAL A 3 -41.34 -24.88 -7.78
C VAL A 3 -41.57 -26.37 -8.02
N ARG A 4 -41.32 -26.84 -9.25
CA ARG A 4 -41.52 -28.24 -9.68
C ARG A 4 -40.50 -29.21 -9.05
N TYR A 5 -39.23 -28.82 -8.95
CA TYR A 5 -38.15 -29.70 -8.46
C TYR A 5 -37.64 -29.39 -7.05
N PHE A 6 -38.07 -28.28 -6.44
CA PHE A 6 -37.66 -27.86 -5.10
C PHE A 6 -38.82 -27.35 -4.23
N GLY A 7 -40.07 -27.55 -4.64
CA GLY A 7 -41.25 -27.26 -3.81
C GLY A 7 -41.46 -28.30 -2.71
N PRO A 8 -42.30 -27.99 -1.70
CA PRO A 8 -42.54 -28.88 -0.55
C PRO A 8 -43.12 -30.26 -0.93
N ASN A 9 -43.77 -30.37 -2.10
CA ASN A 9 -44.34 -31.61 -2.63
C ASN A 9 -43.47 -32.27 -3.72
N SER A 10 -42.21 -31.83 -3.88
CA SER A 10 -41.29 -32.36 -4.90
C SER A 10 -40.57 -33.60 -4.38
N ASP A 11 -40.46 -34.63 -5.21
CA ASP A 11 -39.63 -35.81 -4.94
C ASP A 11 -38.14 -35.58 -5.24
N HIS A 12 -37.77 -34.37 -5.68
CA HIS A 12 -36.44 -34.00 -6.14
C HIS A 12 -35.88 -34.95 -7.22
N THR A 13 -36.73 -35.52 -8.09
CA THR A 13 -36.27 -36.33 -9.22
C THR A 13 -36.68 -35.77 -10.57
N LEU A 14 -35.80 -35.95 -11.56
CA LEU A 14 -36.03 -35.65 -12.97
C LEU A 14 -36.05 -36.97 -13.73
N LEU A 15 -37.17 -37.27 -14.38
CA LEU A 15 -37.25 -38.42 -15.28
C LEU A 15 -36.61 -38.03 -16.63
N LEU A 16 -35.54 -38.73 -17.00
CA LEU A 16 -34.90 -38.61 -18.31
C LEU A 16 -35.19 -39.85 -19.14
N MET A 17 -35.65 -39.64 -20.36
CA MET A 17 -35.76 -40.69 -21.37
C MET A 17 -34.40 -40.86 -22.03
N GLY A 18 -33.72 -41.98 -21.76
CA GLY A 18 -32.50 -42.36 -22.46
C GLY A 18 -32.76 -43.49 -23.45
N GLU A 19 -31.75 -43.83 -24.24
CA GLU A 19 -31.79 -44.94 -25.22
C GLU A 19 -32.13 -46.30 -24.56
N MET A 20 -31.80 -46.46 -23.28
CA MET A 20 -32.03 -47.68 -22.49
C MET A 20 -33.28 -47.57 -21.57
N GLY A 21 -34.20 -46.63 -21.86
CA GLY A 21 -35.43 -46.42 -21.09
C GLY A 21 -35.40 -45.23 -20.13
N ALA A 22 -36.47 -45.08 -19.35
CA ALA A 22 -36.67 -43.94 -18.45
C ALA A 22 -35.84 -44.09 -17.15
N LYS A 23 -34.92 -43.15 -16.90
CA LYS A 23 -34.09 -43.09 -15.69
C LYS A 23 -34.51 -41.90 -14.82
N LYS A 24 -34.72 -42.13 -13.52
CA LYS A 24 -34.93 -41.06 -12.54
C LYS A 24 -33.60 -40.57 -12.01
N ILE A 25 -33.28 -39.29 -12.22
CA ILE A 25 -32.07 -38.66 -11.71
C ILE A 25 -32.43 -37.73 -10.57
N ARG A 26 -31.68 -37.80 -9.48
CA ARG A 26 -31.86 -36.89 -8.34
C ARG A 26 -31.41 -35.48 -8.70
N VAL A 27 -32.31 -34.52 -8.56
CA VAL A 27 -32.04 -33.09 -8.72
C VAL A 27 -31.46 -32.56 -7.41
N VAL A 28 -30.26 -32.00 -7.46
CA VAL A 28 -29.56 -31.45 -6.30
C VAL A 28 -29.26 -29.96 -6.51
N ASN A 29 -29.28 -29.20 -5.41
CA ASN A 29 -28.99 -27.76 -5.45
C ASN A 29 -27.52 -27.45 -5.75
N GLN A 30 -26.65 -28.39 -5.39
CA GLN A 30 -25.19 -28.31 -5.56
C GLN A 30 -24.65 -29.72 -5.78
N TYR A 31 -23.65 -29.85 -6.63
CA TYR A 31 -22.91 -31.11 -6.79
C TYR A 31 -21.45 -30.83 -7.08
N SER A 32 -20.58 -31.77 -6.69
CA SER A 32 -19.17 -31.68 -7.06
C SER A 32 -18.94 -32.41 -8.38
N HIS A 33 -18.37 -31.71 -9.36
CA HIS A 33 -17.99 -32.24 -10.65
C HIS A 33 -16.50 -32.03 -10.88
N LEU A 34 -15.75 -33.12 -11.06
CA LEU A 34 -14.30 -33.08 -11.32
C LEU A 34 -13.54 -32.18 -10.32
N GLY A 35 -14.00 -32.17 -9.06
CA GLY A 35 -13.42 -31.37 -7.98
C GLY A 35 -13.88 -29.91 -7.90
N CYS A 36 -14.71 -29.40 -8.82
CA CYS A 36 -15.37 -28.10 -8.75
C CYS A 36 -16.78 -28.22 -8.17
N LEU A 37 -17.22 -27.26 -7.35
CA LEU A 37 -18.59 -27.19 -6.86
C LEU A 37 -19.46 -26.43 -7.88
N VAL A 38 -20.42 -27.12 -8.48
CA VAL A 38 -21.40 -26.52 -9.38
C VAL A 38 -22.68 -26.26 -8.61
N HIS A 39 -23.24 -25.05 -8.76
CA HIS A 39 -24.49 -24.64 -8.13
C HIS A 39 -25.51 -24.28 -9.20
N HIS A 40 -26.80 -24.46 -8.90
CA HIS A 40 -27.89 -24.17 -9.85
C HIS A 40 -28.06 -22.67 -10.20
N ARG A 41 -27.34 -21.78 -9.51
CA ARG A 41 -27.26 -20.34 -9.82
C ARG A 41 -25.91 -20.06 -10.48
N PRO A 42 -25.79 -19.03 -11.32
CA PRO A 42 -24.50 -18.55 -11.85
C PRO A 42 -23.57 -17.93 -10.77
N ASP A 43 -23.74 -18.33 -9.51
CA ASP A 43 -23.03 -17.82 -8.35
C ASP A 43 -21.80 -18.67 -8.02
N ASN A 44 -20.62 -18.11 -8.30
CA ASN A 44 -19.33 -18.72 -8.00
C ASN A 44 -18.89 -18.53 -6.54
N ARG A 45 -19.66 -17.84 -5.68
CA ARG A 45 -19.27 -17.53 -4.29
C ARG A 45 -18.97 -18.76 -3.45
N ARG A 46 -19.77 -19.82 -3.58
CA ARG A 46 -19.57 -21.06 -2.82
C ARG A 46 -18.28 -21.77 -3.25
N GLU A 47 -18.06 -21.88 -4.57
CA GLU A 47 -16.83 -22.47 -5.09
C GLU A 47 -15.60 -21.60 -4.76
N ALA A 48 -15.72 -20.28 -4.84
CA ALA A 48 -14.65 -19.36 -4.47
C ALA A 48 -14.26 -19.50 -2.99
N ARG A 49 -15.23 -19.58 -2.08
CA ARG A 49 -14.98 -19.86 -0.66
C ARG A 49 -14.31 -21.22 -0.45
N ARG A 50 -14.76 -22.24 -1.19
CA ARG A 50 -14.17 -23.59 -1.12
C ARG A 50 -12.71 -23.58 -1.58
N ARG A 51 -12.38 -22.95 -2.71
CA ARG A 51 -11.00 -22.82 -3.21
C ARG A 51 -10.09 -22.05 -2.24
N VAL A 52 -10.59 -20.95 -1.69
CA VAL A 52 -9.88 -20.21 -0.62
C VAL A 52 -9.62 -21.11 0.59
N GLY A 53 -10.62 -21.90 1.01
CA GLY A 53 -10.49 -22.83 2.13
C GLY A 53 -9.43 -23.91 1.87
N ILE A 54 -9.42 -24.51 0.66
CA ILE A 54 -8.41 -25.49 0.24
C ILE A 54 -7.01 -24.88 0.27
N ALA A 55 -6.85 -23.65 -0.25
CA ALA A 55 -5.58 -22.94 -0.24
C ALA A 55 -5.10 -22.62 1.18
N GLN A 56 -6.01 -22.19 2.07
CA GLN A 56 -5.70 -21.93 3.48
C GLN A 56 -5.31 -23.20 4.24
N GLN A 57 -6.01 -24.30 4.01
CA GLN A 57 -5.68 -25.60 4.61
C GLN A 57 -4.30 -26.06 4.16
N ALA A 58 -4.02 -26.01 2.85
CA ALA A 58 -2.71 -26.36 2.30
C ALA A 58 -1.59 -25.45 2.86
N PHE A 59 -1.86 -24.15 3.01
CA PHE A 59 -0.90 -23.23 3.62
C PHE A 59 -0.62 -23.60 5.07
N ASN A 60 -1.66 -23.86 5.86
CA ASN A 60 -1.53 -24.21 7.28
C ASN A 60 -0.74 -25.51 7.47
N GLN A 61 -0.95 -26.51 6.61
CA GLN A 61 -0.22 -27.77 6.61
C GLN A 61 1.29 -27.56 6.47
N HIS A 62 1.72 -26.65 5.59
CA HIS A 62 3.14 -26.39 5.32
C HIS A 62 3.70 -25.14 6.01
N ARG A 63 2.91 -24.49 6.88
CA ARG A 63 3.27 -23.20 7.48
C ARG A 63 4.59 -23.26 8.23
N ARG A 64 4.73 -24.19 9.18
CA ARG A 64 5.93 -24.26 10.05
C ARG A 64 7.18 -24.69 9.28
N LEU A 65 7.06 -25.69 8.41
CA LEU A 65 8.19 -26.28 7.71
C LEU A 65 8.71 -25.42 6.54
N LEU A 66 7.79 -24.77 5.79
CA LEU A 66 8.14 -24.03 4.57
C LEU A 66 7.93 -22.52 4.74
N PHE A 67 6.70 -22.07 5.03
CA PHE A 67 6.36 -20.65 4.86
C PHE A 67 6.76 -19.73 6.02
N SER A 68 6.99 -20.28 7.21
CA SER A 68 7.47 -19.58 8.40
C SER A 68 8.92 -19.96 8.76
N ASN A 69 9.61 -20.72 7.91
CA ASN A 69 10.97 -21.17 8.16
C ASN A 69 11.99 -20.05 7.83
N PRO A 70 12.70 -19.49 8.83
CA PRO A 70 13.64 -18.39 8.63
C PRO A 70 14.81 -18.73 7.70
N ALA A 71 15.17 -20.01 7.56
CA ALA A 71 16.25 -20.44 6.68
C ALA A 71 15.89 -20.36 5.18
N LEU A 72 14.61 -20.22 4.84
CA LEU A 72 14.17 -20.07 3.44
C LEU A 72 14.03 -18.59 3.08
N SER A 73 14.73 -18.18 2.01
CA SER A 73 14.60 -16.85 1.44
C SER A 73 13.19 -16.58 0.93
N MET A 74 12.80 -15.30 0.89
CA MET A 74 11.48 -14.87 0.42
C MET A 74 11.18 -15.40 -0.99
N ARG A 75 12.16 -15.32 -1.90
CA ARG A 75 12.05 -15.90 -3.26
C ARG A 75 11.68 -17.38 -3.26
N ARG A 76 12.38 -18.20 -2.47
CA ARG A 76 12.12 -19.64 -2.39
C ARG A 76 10.74 -19.94 -1.82
N ARG A 77 10.32 -19.17 -0.82
CA ARG A 77 8.95 -19.26 -0.26
C ARG A 77 7.90 -18.92 -1.29
N THR A 78 8.09 -17.88 -2.09
CA THR A 78 7.17 -17.50 -3.18
C THR A 78 7.07 -18.59 -4.26
N GLU A 79 8.19 -19.23 -4.63
CA GLU A 79 8.22 -20.35 -5.57
C GLU A 79 7.42 -21.56 -5.03
N LEU A 80 7.63 -21.94 -3.77
CA LEU A 80 6.89 -23.00 -3.10
C LEU A 80 5.40 -22.66 -2.92
N PHE A 81 5.09 -21.39 -2.62
CA PHE A 81 3.72 -20.93 -2.47
C PHE A 81 2.97 -20.99 -3.80
N SER A 82 3.62 -20.59 -4.89
CA SER A 82 3.04 -20.66 -6.24
C SER A 82 2.73 -22.09 -6.66
N THR A 83 3.62 -23.03 -6.33
CA THR A 83 3.49 -24.45 -6.72
C THR A 83 2.55 -25.25 -5.83
N LEU A 84 2.49 -24.99 -4.53
CA LEU A 84 1.69 -25.79 -3.58
C LEU A 84 0.34 -25.17 -3.22
N ILE A 85 0.24 -23.84 -3.22
CA ILE A 85 -0.92 -23.10 -2.72
C ILE A 85 -1.70 -22.45 -3.85
N LEU A 86 -1.05 -21.61 -4.67
CA LEU A 86 -1.74 -20.95 -5.78
C LEU A 86 -2.25 -21.95 -6.82
N SER A 87 -1.51 -23.03 -7.09
CA SER A 87 -1.98 -24.11 -7.98
C SER A 87 -3.31 -24.72 -7.54
N LYS A 88 -3.49 -24.97 -6.22
CA LYS A 88 -4.73 -25.51 -5.64
C LYS A 88 -5.87 -24.49 -5.66
N PHE A 89 -5.55 -23.22 -5.44
CA PHE A 89 -6.51 -22.11 -5.53
C PHE A 89 -7.00 -21.91 -6.98
N SER A 90 -6.07 -21.83 -7.94
CA SER A 90 -6.34 -21.47 -9.34
C SER A 90 -7.08 -22.54 -10.14
N PHE A 91 -7.17 -23.77 -9.64
CA PHE A 91 -7.90 -24.84 -10.33
C PHE A 91 -9.39 -24.47 -10.47
N GLY A 92 -9.89 -24.43 -11.71
CA GLY A 92 -11.29 -24.13 -12.01
C GLY A 92 -11.64 -22.64 -11.89
N THR A 93 -10.65 -21.75 -11.77
CA THR A 93 -10.87 -20.29 -11.70
C THR A 93 -11.02 -19.64 -13.07
N GLU A 94 -10.65 -20.35 -14.13
CA GLU A 94 -10.77 -19.95 -15.53
C GLU A 94 -12.22 -19.72 -15.99
N SER A 95 -13.21 -20.33 -15.35
CA SER A 95 -14.64 -20.14 -15.64
C SER A 95 -15.29 -19.07 -14.77
N TRP A 96 -14.54 -18.41 -13.89
CA TRP A 96 -15.11 -17.45 -12.95
C TRP A 96 -15.33 -16.07 -13.58
N ILE A 97 -16.58 -15.63 -13.56
CA ILE A 97 -16.98 -14.28 -13.98
C ILE A 97 -16.97 -13.29 -12.79
N LEU A 98 -17.32 -13.78 -11.59
CA LEU A 98 -17.44 -13.01 -10.34
C LEU A 98 -18.21 -11.68 -10.51
N SER A 99 -19.47 -11.73 -10.95
CA SER A 99 -20.28 -10.52 -11.16
C SER A 99 -20.42 -9.65 -9.90
N GLU A 100 -20.51 -10.26 -8.72
CA GLU A 100 -20.68 -9.55 -7.46
C GLU A 100 -19.38 -8.94 -6.90
N ARG A 101 -19.40 -7.63 -6.62
CA ARG A 101 -18.28 -6.90 -5.96
C ARG A 101 -17.87 -7.55 -4.63
N GLN A 102 -18.83 -7.98 -3.81
CA GLN A 102 -18.55 -8.59 -2.51
C GLN A 102 -17.71 -9.86 -2.64
N THR A 103 -18.01 -10.71 -3.63
CA THR A 103 -17.29 -11.97 -3.86
C THR A 103 -15.89 -11.69 -4.42
N LYS A 104 -15.76 -10.74 -5.35
CA LYS A 104 -14.45 -10.25 -5.84
C LYS A 104 -13.58 -9.75 -4.68
N THR A 105 -14.10 -8.86 -3.85
CA THR A 105 -13.40 -8.31 -2.67
C THR A 105 -13.05 -9.41 -1.65
N TYR A 106 -13.93 -10.39 -1.43
CA TYR A 106 -13.63 -11.52 -0.55
C TYR A 106 -12.42 -12.33 -1.03
N VAL A 107 -12.40 -12.71 -2.32
CA VAL A 107 -11.30 -13.48 -2.92
C VAL A 107 -10.00 -12.69 -2.86
N HIS A 108 -10.05 -11.41 -3.25
CA HIS A 108 -8.91 -10.49 -3.16
C HIS A 108 -8.33 -10.45 -1.75
N ASN A 109 -9.16 -10.11 -0.77
CA ASN A 109 -8.73 -10.01 0.63
C ASN A 109 -8.22 -11.34 1.19
N ALA A 110 -8.81 -12.47 0.76
CA ALA A 110 -8.36 -13.78 1.21
C ALA A 110 -6.97 -14.15 0.69
N LEU A 111 -6.69 -13.87 -0.58
CA LEU A 111 -5.36 -14.07 -1.17
C LEU A 111 -4.33 -13.09 -0.58
N MET A 112 -4.67 -11.81 -0.46
CA MET A 112 -3.78 -10.82 0.16
C MET A 112 -3.40 -11.20 1.60
N ARG A 113 -4.34 -11.74 2.38
CA ARG A 113 -4.03 -12.30 3.72
C ARG A 113 -3.05 -13.47 3.65
N LEU A 114 -3.14 -14.34 2.65
CA LEU A 114 -2.17 -15.43 2.46
C LEU A 114 -0.80 -14.90 2.05
N PHE A 115 -0.74 -13.90 1.16
CA PHE A 115 0.51 -13.30 0.71
C PHE A 115 1.23 -12.63 1.89
N ARG A 116 0.49 -11.85 2.70
CA ARG A 116 1.03 -11.23 3.91
C ARG A 116 1.66 -12.23 4.89
N ARG A 117 1.06 -13.41 5.01
CA ARG A 117 1.56 -14.47 5.91
C ARG A 117 2.88 -15.11 5.47
N LEU A 118 3.35 -14.84 4.24
CA LEU A 118 4.70 -15.25 3.81
C LEU A 118 5.80 -14.39 4.43
N MET A 119 5.47 -13.16 4.84
CA MET A 119 6.39 -12.19 5.43
C MET A 119 6.42 -12.34 6.96
N PRO A 120 7.53 -12.79 7.57
CA PRO A 120 7.68 -12.87 9.02
C PRO A 120 7.56 -11.47 9.66
N GLY A 121 7.01 -11.37 10.87
CA GLY A 121 6.95 -10.10 11.62
C GLY A 121 5.94 -9.07 11.11
N SER A 122 5.29 -9.29 9.96
CA SER A 122 4.33 -8.35 9.35
C SER A 122 2.99 -8.23 10.09
N TYR A 123 2.76 -8.90 11.21
CA TYR A 123 1.46 -8.91 11.91
C TYR A 123 1.09 -7.54 12.48
N ASN A 124 2.06 -6.79 12.99
CA ASN A 124 1.84 -5.48 13.62
C ASN A 124 2.09 -4.29 12.67
N GLN A 125 2.58 -4.53 11.45
CA GLN A 125 2.92 -3.45 10.52
C GLN A 125 1.69 -3.00 9.71
N HIS A 126 1.53 -1.69 9.49
CA HIS A 126 0.53 -1.17 8.58
C HIS A 126 1.04 -1.22 7.13
N LEU A 127 0.74 -2.32 6.43
CA LEU A 127 1.14 -2.52 5.04
C LEU A 127 -0.05 -2.35 4.10
N GLN A 128 0.15 -1.60 3.01
CA GLN A 128 -0.79 -1.54 1.89
C GLN A 128 -0.67 -2.79 1.01
N ASP A 129 -1.66 -3.04 0.16
CA ASP A 129 -1.65 -4.20 -0.74
C ASP A 129 -0.42 -4.21 -1.67
N GLU A 130 -0.04 -3.02 -2.17
CA GLU A 130 1.11 -2.84 -3.04
C GLU A 130 2.45 -3.16 -2.36
N ASP A 131 2.58 -2.87 -1.06
CA ASP A 131 3.77 -3.23 -0.27
C ASP A 131 3.91 -4.76 -0.20
N ILE A 132 2.80 -5.45 0.10
CA ILE A 132 2.75 -6.92 0.19
C ILE A 132 3.12 -7.54 -1.15
N LEU A 133 2.56 -7.03 -2.25
CA LEU A 133 2.82 -7.56 -3.60
C LEU A 133 4.26 -7.31 -4.05
N THR A 134 4.83 -6.15 -3.71
CA THR A 134 6.20 -5.80 -4.06
C THR A 134 7.22 -6.64 -3.30
N GLU A 135 7.02 -6.82 -2.00
CA GLU A 135 7.91 -7.62 -1.14
C GLU A 135 7.84 -9.12 -1.47
N THR A 136 6.63 -9.64 -1.73
CA THR A 136 6.45 -11.06 -2.08
C THR A 136 6.81 -11.38 -3.54
N GLY A 137 6.80 -10.37 -4.42
CA GLY A 137 7.00 -10.54 -5.86
C GLY A 137 5.88 -11.34 -6.55
N LEU A 138 4.68 -11.40 -5.95
CA LEU A 138 3.54 -12.15 -6.47
C LEU A 138 2.66 -11.29 -7.38
N ASN A 139 1.98 -11.96 -8.32
CA ASN A 139 0.89 -11.34 -9.08
C ASN A 139 -0.28 -10.98 -8.16
N SER A 140 -0.95 -9.87 -8.46
CA SER A 140 -2.16 -9.47 -7.73
C SER A 140 -3.26 -10.55 -7.88
N PRO A 141 -4.21 -10.64 -6.94
CA PRO A 141 -5.35 -11.56 -7.07
C PRO A 141 -6.05 -11.48 -8.42
N THR A 142 -6.24 -10.26 -8.94
CA THR A 142 -6.82 -10.02 -10.26
C THR A 142 -5.93 -10.63 -11.36
N GLU A 143 -4.63 -10.33 -11.37
CA GLU A 143 -3.68 -10.86 -12.36
C GLU A 143 -3.61 -12.39 -12.34
N VAL A 144 -3.67 -13.02 -11.16
CA VAL A 144 -3.73 -14.49 -11.04
C VAL A 144 -4.94 -15.06 -11.78
N LEU A 145 -6.11 -14.42 -11.66
CA LEU A 145 -7.33 -14.82 -12.37
C LEU A 145 -7.21 -14.56 -13.89
N ARG A 146 -6.69 -13.40 -14.31
CA ARG A 146 -6.43 -13.09 -15.73
C ARG A 146 -5.54 -14.15 -16.37
N MET A 147 -4.43 -14.47 -15.71
CA MET A 147 -3.47 -15.46 -16.18
C MET A 147 -4.04 -16.88 -16.20
N ALA A 148 -4.97 -17.22 -15.30
CA ALA A 148 -5.68 -18.50 -15.34
C ALA A 148 -6.57 -18.59 -16.59
N ARG A 149 -7.39 -17.58 -16.86
CA ARG A 149 -8.25 -17.48 -18.05
C ARG A 149 -7.45 -17.49 -19.36
N LEU A 150 -6.39 -16.68 -19.46
CA LEU A 150 -5.51 -16.67 -20.64
C LEU A 150 -4.88 -18.04 -20.91
N ARG A 151 -4.40 -18.74 -19.87
CA ARG A 151 -3.87 -20.11 -20.04
C ARG A 151 -4.95 -21.09 -20.49
N TYR A 152 -6.20 -20.89 -20.08
CA TYR A 152 -7.32 -21.73 -20.46
C TYR A 152 -7.67 -21.58 -21.95
N ILE A 153 -7.59 -20.38 -22.55
CA ILE A 153 -7.75 -20.19 -24.01
C ILE A 153 -6.82 -21.13 -24.78
N GLY A 154 -5.53 -21.15 -24.43
CA GLY A 154 -4.57 -22.05 -25.09
C GLY A 154 -4.80 -23.54 -24.80
N THR A 155 -5.65 -23.88 -23.83
CA THR A 155 -6.12 -25.25 -23.59
C THR A 155 -7.31 -25.57 -24.47
N LEU A 156 -8.29 -24.66 -24.58
CA LEU A 156 -9.45 -24.79 -25.48
C LEU A 156 -9.04 -25.04 -26.92
N TYR A 157 -8.07 -24.26 -27.45
CA TYR A 157 -7.57 -24.47 -28.80
C TYR A 157 -6.78 -25.76 -28.99
N ARG A 158 -6.19 -26.32 -27.92
CA ARG A 158 -5.51 -27.64 -28.01
C ARG A 158 -6.52 -28.77 -28.17
N CYS A 159 -7.72 -28.64 -27.61
CA CYS A 159 -8.80 -29.61 -27.74
C CYS A 159 -9.98 -29.07 -28.56
N GLN A 160 -9.70 -28.24 -29.57
CA GLN A 160 -10.71 -27.48 -30.31
C GLN A 160 -11.86 -28.32 -30.87
N ASP A 161 -11.62 -29.57 -31.24
CA ASP A 161 -12.62 -30.49 -31.81
C ASP A 161 -13.66 -30.97 -30.77
N LEU A 162 -13.33 -30.85 -29.47
CA LEU A 162 -14.19 -31.23 -28.35
C LEU A 162 -14.88 -30.03 -27.70
N VAL A 163 -14.50 -28.81 -28.08
CA VAL A 163 -14.99 -27.58 -27.46
C VAL A 163 -16.32 -27.15 -28.11
N PRO A 164 -17.40 -26.94 -27.33
CA PRO A 164 -18.66 -26.42 -27.86
C PRO A 164 -18.55 -24.91 -28.08
N TRP A 165 -17.86 -24.50 -29.16
CA TRP A 165 -17.59 -23.09 -29.46
C TRP A 165 -18.86 -22.24 -29.53
N GLY A 166 -19.96 -22.79 -30.06
CA GLY A 166 -21.25 -22.09 -30.09
C GLY A 166 -21.77 -21.71 -28.69
N LEU A 167 -21.53 -22.56 -27.68
CA LEU A 167 -21.92 -22.27 -26.30
C LEU A 167 -21.00 -21.23 -25.66
N LEU A 168 -19.67 -21.35 -25.85
CA LEU A 168 -18.72 -20.40 -25.30
C LEU A 168 -18.85 -19.01 -25.92
N ASN A 169 -19.08 -18.93 -27.23
CA ASN A 169 -19.26 -17.67 -27.94
C ASN A 169 -20.58 -16.98 -27.57
N ALA A 170 -21.57 -17.73 -27.07
CA ALA A 170 -22.83 -17.17 -26.56
C ALA A 170 -22.70 -16.62 -25.13
N ASP A 171 -21.61 -16.91 -24.40
CA ASP A 171 -21.35 -16.35 -23.07
C ASP A 171 -20.68 -14.98 -23.20
N GLU A 172 -21.49 -13.93 -23.39
CA GLU A 172 -21.03 -12.54 -23.53
C GLU A 172 -20.23 -12.06 -22.30
N ALA A 173 -20.59 -12.51 -21.10
CA ALA A 173 -19.93 -12.07 -19.87
C ALA A 173 -18.53 -12.66 -19.74
N TRP A 174 -18.36 -13.94 -20.07
CA TRP A 174 -17.04 -14.57 -20.07
C TRP A 174 -16.16 -14.09 -21.23
N THR A 175 -16.72 -13.96 -22.44
CA THR A 175 -15.97 -13.45 -23.61
C THR A 175 -15.49 -12.01 -23.42
N THR A 176 -16.30 -11.15 -22.80
CA THR A 176 -15.89 -9.78 -22.41
C THR A 176 -14.69 -9.80 -21.45
N LEU A 177 -14.67 -10.71 -20.48
CA LEU A 177 -13.52 -10.86 -19.57
C LEU A 177 -12.26 -11.33 -20.30
N ILE A 178 -12.40 -12.22 -21.28
CA ILE A 178 -11.28 -12.66 -22.11
C ILE A 178 -10.72 -11.51 -22.95
N GLN A 179 -11.58 -10.68 -23.55
CA GLN A 179 -11.15 -9.49 -24.28
C GLN A 179 -10.35 -8.54 -23.38
N ASP A 180 -10.88 -8.23 -22.19
CA ASP A 180 -10.18 -7.40 -21.20
C ASP A 180 -8.84 -8.02 -20.76
N ASP A 181 -8.76 -9.33 -20.58
CA ASP A 181 -7.50 -10.02 -20.27
C ASP A 181 -6.47 -9.96 -21.40
N LEU A 182 -6.91 -10.06 -22.65
CA LEU A 182 -6.05 -9.94 -23.83
C LEU A 182 -5.52 -8.51 -23.99
N SER A 183 -6.38 -7.51 -23.82
CA SER A 183 -5.99 -6.10 -23.83
C SER A 183 -5.04 -5.78 -22.69
N TRP A 184 -5.28 -6.30 -21.48
CA TRP A 184 -4.34 -6.19 -20.36
C TRP A 184 -2.99 -6.81 -20.73
N MET A 185 -2.96 -8.05 -21.22
CA MET A 185 -1.71 -8.72 -21.58
C MET A 185 -0.95 -7.98 -22.68
N TRP A 186 -1.66 -7.46 -23.69
CA TRP A 186 -1.08 -6.66 -24.76
C TRP A 186 -0.49 -5.35 -24.23
N SER A 187 -1.17 -4.66 -23.31
CA SER A 187 -0.64 -3.44 -22.67
C SER A 187 0.72 -3.66 -21.99
N GLN A 188 0.96 -4.86 -21.44
CA GLN A 188 2.22 -5.24 -20.82
C GLN A 188 3.32 -5.56 -21.85
N LEU A 189 2.95 -5.93 -23.08
CA LEU A 189 3.87 -6.52 -24.06
C LEU A 189 4.08 -5.68 -25.33
N ARG A 190 3.21 -4.71 -25.63
CA ARG A 190 3.07 -4.01 -26.92
C ARG A 190 4.36 -3.44 -27.52
N GLU A 191 5.33 -3.01 -26.72
CA GLU A 191 6.62 -2.49 -27.22
C GLU A 191 7.73 -3.55 -27.30
N THR A 192 7.43 -4.79 -26.91
CA THR A 192 8.39 -5.91 -26.82
C THR A 192 7.96 -7.13 -27.64
N CYS A 193 6.75 -7.11 -28.19
CA CYS A 193 6.26 -8.10 -29.15
C CYS A 193 5.72 -7.39 -30.39
N ARG A 194 5.84 -8.04 -31.55
CA ARG A 194 5.31 -7.53 -32.83
C ARG A 194 3.82 -7.84 -33.04
N LEU A 195 3.12 -8.27 -32.00
CA LEU A 195 1.71 -8.66 -32.11
C LEU A 195 0.83 -7.40 -32.08
N PRO A 196 -0.17 -7.31 -32.98
CA PRO A 196 -1.10 -6.19 -33.00
C PRO A 196 -1.98 -6.21 -31.75
N ASP A 197 -2.68 -5.09 -31.51
CA ASP A 197 -3.73 -5.04 -30.51
C ASP A 197 -4.78 -6.14 -30.82
N PRO A 198 -5.07 -7.07 -29.88
CA PRO A 198 -6.03 -8.14 -30.10
C PRO A 198 -7.44 -7.66 -30.42
N LEU A 199 -7.79 -6.40 -30.09
CA LEU A 199 -9.08 -5.80 -30.46
C LEU A 199 -9.13 -5.34 -31.93
N LEU A 200 -7.97 -5.07 -32.54
CA LEU A 200 -7.86 -4.65 -33.94
C LEU A 200 -7.65 -5.84 -34.87
N ASP A 201 -6.79 -6.77 -34.49
CA ASP A 201 -6.52 -7.98 -35.26
C ASP A 201 -6.23 -9.18 -34.35
N LEU A 202 -7.20 -10.10 -34.34
CA LEU A 202 -7.14 -11.34 -33.55
C LEU A 202 -6.42 -12.49 -34.29
N ALA A 203 -6.23 -12.41 -35.60
CA ALA A 203 -5.75 -13.55 -36.40
C ALA A 203 -4.35 -14.03 -35.99
N PRO A 204 -3.35 -13.15 -35.72
CA PRO A 204 -2.04 -13.57 -35.22
C PRO A 204 -2.10 -14.28 -33.86
N TRP A 205 -3.04 -13.87 -33.00
CA TRP A 205 -3.24 -14.47 -31.69
C TRP A 205 -3.85 -15.88 -31.81
N THR A 206 -4.86 -16.04 -32.67
CA THR A 206 -5.47 -17.33 -32.98
C THR A 206 -4.45 -18.31 -33.56
N SER A 207 -3.59 -17.87 -34.48
CA SER A 207 -2.49 -18.67 -35.01
C SER A 207 -1.55 -19.18 -33.90
N ILE A 208 -1.22 -18.33 -32.92
CA ILE A 208 -0.42 -18.74 -31.76
C ILE A 208 -1.13 -19.79 -30.92
N TRP A 209 -2.45 -19.65 -30.69
CA TRP A 209 -3.22 -20.62 -29.91
C TRP A 209 -3.31 -21.99 -30.59
N GLN A 210 -3.43 -22.02 -31.92
CA GLN A 210 -3.51 -23.24 -32.71
C GLN A 210 -2.14 -23.93 -32.87
N HIS A 211 -1.10 -23.17 -33.21
CA HIS A 211 0.17 -23.75 -33.66
C HIS A 211 1.32 -23.59 -32.66
N HIS A 212 1.23 -22.67 -31.70
CA HIS A 212 2.36 -22.28 -30.84
C HIS A 212 2.01 -22.23 -29.33
N THR A 213 1.36 -23.28 -28.82
CA THR A 213 0.87 -23.33 -27.43
C THR A 213 1.96 -23.16 -26.34
N SER A 214 3.20 -23.59 -26.60
CA SER A 214 4.32 -23.39 -25.68
C SER A 214 4.79 -21.92 -25.64
N TYR A 215 4.72 -21.23 -26.77
CA TYR A 215 4.98 -19.80 -26.86
C TYR A 215 3.88 -19.00 -26.16
N TRP A 216 2.61 -19.37 -26.32
CA TRP A 216 1.50 -18.77 -25.59
C TRP A 216 1.72 -18.79 -24.06
N LYS A 217 2.09 -19.94 -23.50
CA LYS A 217 2.40 -20.05 -22.06
C LYS A 217 3.52 -19.11 -21.62
N ARG A 218 4.54 -18.91 -22.48
CA ARG A 218 5.64 -17.97 -22.21
C ARG A 218 5.15 -16.52 -22.25
N LEU A 219 4.27 -16.15 -23.17
CA LEU A 219 3.68 -14.81 -23.26
C LEU A 219 2.87 -14.46 -21.99
N VAL A 220 1.99 -15.36 -21.56
CA VAL A 220 1.17 -15.15 -20.35
C VAL A 220 2.06 -15.01 -19.11
N ARG A 221 3.09 -15.87 -18.96
CA ARG A 221 4.05 -15.75 -17.85
C ARG A 221 4.82 -14.44 -17.91
N ARG A 222 5.24 -14.00 -19.10
CA ARG A 222 6.00 -12.76 -19.29
C ARG A 222 5.15 -11.54 -18.93
N ALA A 223 3.88 -11.49 -19.32
CA ALA A 223 2.97 -10.41 -18.92
C ALA A 223 2.76 -10.34 -17.41
N GLY A 224 2.58 -11.49 -16.74
CA GLY A 224 2.49 -11.54 -15.28
C GLY A 224 3.76 -11.05 -14.58
N LEU A 225 4.94 -11.48 -15.05
CA LEU A 225 6.23 -11.01 -14.52
C LEU A 225 6.45 -9.51 -14.78
N HIS A 226 6.06 -9.02 -15.97
CA HIS A 226 6.16 -7.62 -16.34
C HIS A 226 5.33 -6.74 -15.38
N ALA A 227 4.08 -7.12 -15.11
CA ALA A 227 3.22 -6.40 -14.18
C ALA A 227 3.82 -6.32 -12.76
N CYS A 228 4.43 -7.40 -12.27
CA CYS A 228 5.10 -7.41 -10.97
C CYS A 228 6.30 -6.44 -10.94
N PHE A 229 7.12 -6.42 -11.98
CA PHE A 229 8.28 -5.53 -12.05
C PHE A 229 7.90 -4.06 -12.23
N GLN A 230 6.87 -3.77 -13.02
CA GLN A 230 6.35 -2.41 -13.14
C GLN A 230 5.82 -1.88 -11.80
N ARG A 231 5.04 -2.70 -11.08
CA ARG A 231 4.56 -2.38 -9.74
C ARG A 231 5.71 -2.07 -8.78
N ARG A 232 6.73 -2.93 -8.76
CA ARG A 232 7.92 -2.74 -7.91
C ARG A 232 8.64 -1.43 -8.24
N ASN A 233 8.80 -1.11 -9.52
CA ASN A 233 9.41 0.15 -9.94
C ASN A 233 8.59 1.36 -9.46
N GLN A 234 7.28 1.34 -9.66
CA GLN A 234 6.37 2.39 -9.20
C GLN A 234 6.41 2.55 -7.68
N GLN A 235 6.35 1.46 -6.92
CA GLN A 235 6.43 1.51 -5.45
C GLN A 235 7.77 2.03 -4.95
N ARG A 236 8.88 1.72 -5.63
CA ARG A 236 10.19 2.27 -5.29
C ARG A 236 10.23 3.79 -5.44
N VAL A 237 9.77 4.28 -6.58
CA VAL A 237 9.73 5.71 -6.89
C VAL A 237 8.79 6.43 -5.93
N LEU A 238 7.56 5.94 -5.77
CA LEU A 238 6.58 6.52 -4.87
C LEU A 238 7.05 6.48 -3.40
N GLY A 239 7.65 5.37 -2.97
CA GLY A 239 8.19 5.23 -1.63
C GLY A 239 9.28 6.24 -1.32
N PHE A 240 10.15 6.56 -2.29
CA PHE A 240 11.10 7.67 -2.17
C PHE A 240 10.38 9.02 -2.04
N HIS A 241 9.44 9.33 -2.92
CA HIS A 241 8.73 10.62 -2.89
C HIS A 241 7.97 10.83 -1.58
N ARG A 242 7.36 9.78 -1.03
CA ARG A 242 6.71 9.83 0.30
C ARG A 242 7.71 10.17 1.42
N ARG A 243 8.90 9.56 1.42
CA ARG A 243 9.96 9.89 2.41
C ARG A 243 10.48 11.30 2.22
N PHE A 244 10.67 11.73 0.98
CA PHE A 244 11.05 13.09 0.61
C PHE A 244 10.05 14.12 1.18
N ILE A 245 8.75 13.93 0.97
CA ILE A 245 7.73 14.83 1.53
C ILE A 245 7.80 14.89 3.06
N CYS A 246 7.92 13.73 3.73
CA CYS A 246 8.03 13.73 5.18
C CYS A 246 9.22 14.56 5.68
N LEU A 247 10.39 14.45 5.04
CA LEU A 247 11.57 15.23 5.39
C LEU A 247 11.34 16.74 5.20
N PHE A 248 10.75 17.15 4.07
CA PHE A 248 10.55 18.56 3.77
C PHE A 248 9.38 19.19 4.54
N ARG A 249 8.39 18.41 4.99
CA ARG A 249 7.35 18.92 5.89
C ARG A 249 7.87 19.33 7.26
N GLU A 250 8.92 18.68 7.74
CA GLU A 250 9.54 19.00 9.02
C GLU A 250 10.36 20.30 8.96
N HIS A 251 10.63 20.83 7.76
CA HIS A 251 11.45 22.01 7.59
C HIS A 251 10.61 23.30 7.42
N PRO A 252 10.87 24.36 8.22
CA PRO A 252 10.03 25.56 8.24
C PRO A 252 9.89 26.26 6.89
N ALA A 253 10.95 26.27 6.06
CA ALA A 253 10.94 26.95 4.76
C ALA A 253 10.10 26.24 3.67
N THR A 254 9.57 25.06 3.98
CA THR A 254 8.93 24.17 2.99
C THR A 254 7.61 23.61 3.46
N GLN A 255 7.18 24.01 4.66
CA GLN A 255 5.91 23.65 5.23
C GLN A 255 4.78 24.03 4.25
N GLU A 256 4.73 25.29 3.79
CA GLU A 256 3.69 25.79 2.87
C GLU A 256 3.62 25.06 1.52
N VAL A 257 4.76 24.58 0.99
CA VAL A 257 4.81 23.92 -0.33
C VAL A 257 4.18 22.53 -0.31
N PHE A 258 4.36 21.79 0.79
CA PHE A 258 3.97 20.39 0.90
C PHE A 258 2.90 20.12 1.96
N GLU A 259 2.34 21.16 2.59
CA GLU A 259 1.35 21.05 3.68
C GLU A 259 0.09 20.30 3.21
N ASP A 260 -0.46 20.72 2.07
CA ASP A 260 -1.74 20.22 1.56
C ASP A 260 -1.64 18.86 0.83
N ILE A 261 -0.44 18.41 0.49
CA ILE A 261 -0.25 17.24 -0.38
C ILE A 261 -0.57 15.93 0.37
N GLY A 262 -1.82 15.48 0.30
CA GLY A 262 -2.27 14.31 1.06
C GLY A 262 -2.73 14.63 2.49
N ALA A 263 -2.80 15.92 2.84
CA ALA A 263 -3.70 16.35 3.90
C ALA A 263 -5.14 16.02 3.47
N THR A 264 -5.90 15.37 4.34
CA THR A 264 -7.35 15.31 4.14
C THR A 264 -7.89 16.73 4.22
N PRO A 265 -8.72 17.20 3.26
CA PRO A 265 -9.42 18.46 3.43
C PRO A 265 -10.11 18.45 4.78
N ALA A 266 -10.12 19.57 5.49
CA ALA A 266 -10.96 19.74 6.68
C ALA A 266 -12.45 19.80 6.24
N TRP A 267 -12.97 18.71 5.69
CA TRP A 267 -14.41 18.52 5.68
C TRP A 267 -14.82 18.39 7.14
N GLU A 268 -15.81 19.21 7.51
CA GLU A 268 -16.40 19.34 8.84
C GLU A 268 -16.31 18.00 9.60
N LYS A 269 -15.57 18.00 10.73
CA LYS A 269 -15.57 16.88 11.67
C LYS A 269 -17.01 16.64 12.12
N GLY A 270 -17.74 15.81 11.38
CA GLY A 270 -19.04 15.32 11.79
C GLY A 270 -18.89 14.57 13.12
N GLU A 271 -19.89 14.65 13.98
CA GLU A 271 -19.93 14.12 15.34
C GLU A 271 -19.74 12.58 15.46
N GLU A 272 -19.31 11.85 14.43
CA GLU A 272 -19.30 10.39 14.40
C GLU A 272 -17.93 9.68 14.47
N ASP A 273 -16.79 10.38 14.36
CA ASP A 273 -15.45 9.76 14.34
C ASP A 273 -14.80 9.66 15.75
N PHE A 274 -15.55 9.14 16.73
CA PHE A 274 -14.99 8.86 18.06
C PHE A 274 -14.20 7.54 18.07
N PRO A 275 -13.06 7.47 18.80
CA PRO A 275 -12.25 6.26 18.91
C PRO A 275 -13.07 5.11 19.50
N GLN A 276 -13.02 3.95 18.85
CA GLN A 276 -13.74 2.75 19.29
C GLN A 276 -12.88 1.99 20.31
N ALA A 277 -13.01 2.31 21.59
CA ALA A 277 -12.09 1.81 22.61
C ALA A 277 -12.77 1.11 23.79
N CYS A 278 -12.03 0.20 24.42
CA CYS A 278 -12.33 -0.38 25.72
C CYS A 278 -11.58 0.40 26.80
N MET A 279 -12.30 0.92 27.79
CA MET A 279 -11.68 1.68 28.89
C MET A 279 -10.93 0.75 29.85
N CYS A 280 -11.49 -0.42 30.17
CA CYS A 280 -10.87 -1.37 31.10
C CYS A 280 -9.58 -2.02 30.55
N CYS A 281 -9.62 -2.57 29.33
CA CYS A 281 -8.45 -3.15 28.68
C CYS A 281 -7.47 -2.12 28.10
N ARG A 282 -7.86 -0.84 28.04
CA ARG A 282 -7.08 0.25 27.43
C ARG A 282 -6.68 -0.06 25.97
N MET A 283 -7.62 -0.63 25.21
CA MET A 283 -7.41 -1.07 23.82
C MET A 283 -8.30 -0.30 22.85
N VAL A 284 -7.73 0.12 21.71
CA VAL A 284 -8.46 0.79 20.61
C VAL A 284 -8.71 -0.20 19.46
N PHE A 285 -9.89 -0.11 18.85
CA PHE A 285 -10.37 -1.00 17.80
C PHE A 285 -10.68 -0.22 16.51
N LYS A 286 -10.50 -0.88 15.36
CA LYS A 286 -10.76 -0.28 14.04
C LYS A 286 -12.26 -0.15 13.70
N SER A 287 -13.14 -0.81 14.44
CA SER A 287 -14.58 -0.78 14.16
C SER A 287 -15.43 -1.09 15.40
N LYS A 288 -16.65 -0.55 15.42
CA LYS A 288 -17.70 -0.87 16.41
C LYS A 288 -17.94 -2.37 16.54
N ALA A 289 -17.91 -3.11 15.43
CA ALA A 289 -18.09 -4.56 15.41
C ALA A 289 -16.91 -5.31 16.08
N GLY A 290 -15.67 -4.85 15.86
CA GLY A 290 -14.49 -5.40 16.51
C GLY A 290 -14.50 -5.16 18.02
N LEU A 291 -14.85 -3.93 18.44
CA LEU A 291 -15.02 -3.58 19.85
C LEU A 291 -16.11 -4.44 20.51
N GLY A 292 -17.28 -4.58 19.88
CA GLY A 292 -18.37 -5.41 20.40
C GLY A 292 -18.02 -6.90 20.53
N ALA A 293 -17.19 -7.44 19.63
CA ALA A 293 -16.70 -8.81 19.74
C ALA A 293 -15.72 -8.99 20.90
N HIS A 294 -14.87 -7.99 21.16
CA HIS A 294 -13.97 -7.98 22.32
C HIS A 294 -14.75 -7.89 23.64
N MET A 295 -15.71 -6.97 23.75
CA MET A 295 -16.59 -6.83 24.93
C MET A 295 -17.26 -8.15 25.31
N PHE A 296 -17.74 -8.90 24.33
CA PHE A 296 -18.38 -10.19 24.57
C PHE A 296 -17.39 -11.31 24.97
N LYS A 297 -16.22 -11.37 24.32
CA LYS A 297 -15.26 -12.47 24.55
C LYS A 297 -14.42 -12.30 25.81
N VAL A 298 -14.07 -11.07 26.15
CA VAL A 298 -13.15 -10.75 27.25
C VAL A 298 -13.92 -10.35 28.51
N HIS A 299 -14.96 -9.52 28.36
CA HIS A 299 -15.73 -9.00 29.50
C HIS A 299 -17.11 -9.64 29.67
N HIS A 300 -17.48 -10.59 28.81
CA HIS A 300 -18.79 -11.25 28.83
C HIS A 300 -20.00 -10.28 28.68
N LEU A 301 -19.75 -9.05 28.23
CA LEU A 301 -20.80 -8.04 28.05
C LEU A 301 -21.55 -8.29 26.76
N VAL A 302 -22.86 -8.48 26.89
CA VAL A 302 -23.76 -8.73 25.78
C VAL A 302 -24.44 -7.43 25.36
N ALA A 303 -24.52 -7.17 24.05
CA ALA A 303 -25.22 -6.00 23.53
C ALA A 303 -26.69 -5.98 24.02
N LYS A 304 -27.15 -4.85 24.57
CA LYS A 304 -28.48 -4.65 25.20
C LYS A 304 -29.64 -5.12 24.29
N VAL A 305 -29.54 -4.95 22.97
CA VAL A 305 -30.54 -5.43 22.00
C VAL A 305 -30.78 -6.95 22.07
N ARG A 306 -29.79 -7.76 22.46
CA ARG A 306 -29.95 -9.22 22.61
C ARG A 306 -30.74 -9.63 23.85
N LEU A 307 -30.99 -8.70 24.78
CA LEU A 307 -31.88 -8.94 25.92
C LEU A 307 -33.35 -8.82 25.53
N LEU A 308 -33.65 -8.31 24.33
CA LEU A 308 -35.02 -8.08 23.85
C LEU A 308 -35.62 -9.28 23.10
N CYS A 309 -34.82 -10.32 22.81
CA CYS A 309 -35.30 -11.50 22.08
C CYS A 309 -34.59 -12.79 22.50
N ASP A 310 -35.37 -13.85 22.61
CA ASP A 310 -34.95 -15.24 22.87
C ASP A 310 -35.29 -16.19 21.71
N GLN A 311 -36.17 -15.77 20.79
CA GLN A 311 -36.60 -16.50 19.60
C GLN A 311 -36.40 -15.69 18.32
N THR A 312 -36.66 -16.30 17.16
CA THR A 312 -36.50 -15.67 15.83
C THR A 312 -37.67 -14.74 15.43
N GLN A 313 -38.72 -14.67 16.25
CA GLN A 313 -39.87 -13.79 16.07
C GLN A 313 -39.72 -12.47 16.86
N CYS A 314 -40.16 -11.36 16.27
CA CYS A 314 -40.28 -10.10 17.01
C CYS A 314 -41.60 -10.05 17.79
N SER A 315 -41.57 -10.02 19.12
CA SER A 315 -42.77 -9.94 19.97
C SER A 315 -43.48 -8.57 19.98
N SER A 316 -42.96 -7.60 19.22
CA SER A 316 -43.61 -6.29 19.00
C SER A 316 -44.42 -6.25 17.70
N CYS A 317 -43.80 -6.60 16.57
CA CYS A 317 -44.49 -6.59 15.26
C CYS A 317 -45.05 -7.96 14.84
N LEU A 318 -44.80 -9.00 15.64
CA LEU A 318 -45.17 -10.40 15.38
C LEU A 318 -44.68 -10.92 14.02
N ARG A 319 -43.60 -10.36 13.48
CA ARG A 319 -42.97 -10.88 12.27
C ARG A 319 -41.95 -11.95 12.63
N GLU A 320 -42.03 -13.09 11.95
CA GLU A 320 -41.08 -14.18 12.02
C GLU A 320 -39.90 -13.91 11.08
N TYR A 321 -38.68 -13.88 11.61
CA TYR A 321 -37.47 -13.61 10.84
C TYR A 321 -36.64 -14.87 10.54
N HIS A 322 -37.06 -16.03 11.04
CA HIS A 322 -36.48 -17.37 10.82
C HIS A 322 -35.03 -17.56 11.33
N THR A 323 -34.31 -16.48 11.61
CA THR A 323 -32.94 -16.49 12.15
C THR A 323 -32.72 -15.33 13.12
N MET A 324 -31.90 -15.55 14.14
CA MET A 324 -31.58 -14.54 15.15
C MET A 324 -30.84 -13.34 14.55
N ALA A 325 -30.01 -13.57 13.53
CA ALA A 325 -29.31 -12.51 12.82
C ALA A 325 -30.25 -11.54 12.10
N LYS A 326 -31.28 -12.05 11.42
CA LYS A 326 -32.29 -11.22 10.72
C LYS A 326 -33.15 -10.43 11.71
N LEU A 327 -33.55 -11.04 12.83
CA LEU A 327 -34.28 -10.34 13.90
C LEU A 327 -33.44 -9.23 14.53
N LYS A 328 -32.17 -9.50 14.83
CA LYS A 328 -31.25 -8.49 15.38
C LYS A 328 -31.07 -7.30 14.42
N ALA A 329 -30.92 -7.55 13.13
CA ALA A 329 -30.85 -6.49 12.11
C ALA A 329 -32.15 -5.67 12.03
N HIS A 330 -33.30 -6.31 12.22
CA HIS A 330 -34.58 -5.61 12.34
C HIS A 330 -34.61 -4.71 13.58
N LEU A 331 -34.28 -5.22 14.76
CA LEU A 331 -34.30 -4.44 16.01
C LEU A 331 -33.29 -3.28 16.02
N GLN A 332 -32.22 -3.37 15.24
CA GLN A 332 -31.27 -2.28 15.06
C GLN A 332 -31.81 -1.15 14.17
N ARG A 333 -32.71 -1.45 13.23
CA ARG A 333 -33.24 -0.47 12.25
C ARG A 333 -34.63 0.04 12.61
N ALA A 334 -35.45 -0.79 13.25
CA ALA A 334 -36.84 -0.48 13.58
C ALA A 334 -36.93 0.07 15.02
N GLY A 335 -36.65 1.37 15.17
CA GLY A 335 -36.71 2.08 16.46
C GLY A 335 -38.01 1.84 17.22
N HIS A 336 -39.16 1.91 16.53
CA HIS A 336 -40.48 1.66 17.15
C HIS A 336 -40.59 0.30 17.86
N CYS A 337 -40.12 -0.78 17.21
CA CYS A 337 -40.14 -2.10 17.82
C CYS A 337 -39.14 -2.20 18.98
N ARG A 338 -37.96 -1.59 18.83
CA ARG A 338 -36.94 -1.55 19.89
C ARG A 338 -37.46 -0.82 21.13
N HIS A 339 -38.04 0.38 20.97
CA HIS A 339 -38.54 1.19 22.08
C HIS A 339 -39.69 0.51 22.82
N ARG A 340 -40.61 -0.11 22.06
CA ARG A 340 -41.73 -0.86 22.63
C ARG A 340 -41.27 -2.08 23.42
N LEU A 341 -40.28 -2.82 22.92
CA LEU A 341 -39.74 -3.99 23.62
C LEU A 341 -38.95 -3.61 24.87
N TRP A 342 -38.17 -2.51 24.80
CA TRP A 342 -37.39 -2.04 25.93
C TRP A 342 -38.29 -1.54 27.07
N GLY A 343 -39.28 -0.69 26.78
CA GLY A 343 -40.18 -0.15 27.79
C GLY A 343 -41.19 -1.14 28.39
N ARG A 344 -41.32 -2.35 27.82
CA ARG A 344 -42.03 -3.47 28.47
C ARG A 344 -41.28 -4.06 29.67
N ARG A 345 -40.01 -3.71 29.87
CA ARG A 345 -39.14 -4.15 31.00
C ARG A 345 -39.09 -5.67 31.19
N ARG A 346 -39.27 -6.42 30.10
CA ARG A 346 -39.16 -7.88 30.05
C ARG A 346 -37.91 -8.26 29.28
N TYR A 347 -36.85 -8.59 30.00
CA TYR A 347 -35.55 -8.93 29.44
C TYR A 347 -35.31 -10.43 29.51
N PHE A 348 -34.75 -10.98 28.44
CA PHE A 348 -34.47 -12.41 28.30
C PHE A 348 -32.99 -12.70 28.51
N ILE A 349 -32.70 -13.93 28.93
CA ILE A 349 -31.35 -14.47 28.93
C ILE A 349 -30.92 -14.67 27.47
N PRO A 350 -29.81 -14.06 27.00
CA PRO A 350 -29.43 -14.13 25.59
C PRO A 350 -29.22 -15.57 25.10
N ALA A 351 -30.03 -16.01 24.14
CA ALA A 351 -29.85 -17.29 23.46
C ALA A 351 -28.55 -17.33 22.63
N GLN A 352 -28.17 -18.52 22.14
CA GLN A 352 -26.96 -18.71 21.32
C GLN A 352 -26.95 -17.70 20.14
N GLY A 353 -25.86 -16.94 20.04
CA GLY A 353 -25.78 -15.79 19.15
C GLY A 353 -25.62 -16.13 17.66
N SER A 354 -25.64 -15.08 16.84
CA SER A 354 -25.33 -15.14 15.40
C SER A 354 -23.96 -15.78 15.17
N GLY A 355 -23.91 -16.85 14.38
CA GLY A 355 -22.68 -17.63 14.12
C GLY A 355 -22.45 -18.85 15.03
N SER A 356 -23.42 -19.21 15.87
CA SER A 356 -23.45 -20.53 16.54
C SER A 356 -23.72 -21.66 15.52
N ASN A 357 -23.40 -22.91 15.89
CA ASN A 357 -23.71 -24.06 15.03
C ASN A 357 -25.23 -24.22 14.80
N VAL A 358 -26.05 -23.83 15.79
CA VAL A 358 -27.52 -23.85 15.70
C VAL A 358 -28.02 -22.77 14.73
N ASP A 359 -27.50 -21.53 14.83
CA ASP A 359 -27.82 -20.45 13.90
C ASP A 359 -27.34 -20.77 12.48
N PHE A 360 -26.18 -21.43 12.32
CA PHE A 360 -25.69 -21.90 11.02
C PHE A 360 -26.60 -22.96 10.39
N GLN A 361 -27.10 -23.92 11.18
CA GLN A 361 -28.05 -24.94 10.71
C GLN A 361 -29.39 -24.32 10.31
N LEU A 362 -29.95 -23.41 11.14
CA LEU A 362 -31.19 -22.69 10.84
C LEU A 362 -31.03 -21.82 9.58
N HIS A 363 -29.92 -21.10 9.45
CA HIS A 363 -29.60 -20.32 8.26
C HIS A 363 -29.52 -21.25 7.03
N GLN A 364 -28.88 -22.41 7.12
CA GLN A 364 -28.77 -23.36 6.01
C GLN A 364 -30.14 -23.91 5.55
N GLN A 365 -31.10 -24.08 6.47
CA GLN A 365 -32.44 -24.58 6.17
C GLN A 365 -33.41 -23.48 5.69
N GLN A 366 -33.27 -22.23 6.17
CA GLN A 366 -34.33 -21.21 6.08
C GLN A 366 -33.88 -19.84 5.52
N ASP A 367 -32.64 -19.69 4.99
CA ASP A 367 -32.08 -18.40 4.51
C ASP A 367 -32.97 -17.65 3.50
N VAL A 368 -33.76 -18.37 2.70
CA VAL A 368 -34.53 -17.81 1.58
C VAL A 368 -35.94 -17.35 1.98
N LEU A 369 -36.39 -17.60 3.21
CA LEU A 369 -37.72 -17.20 3.64
C LEU A 369 -37.75 -15.69 3.96
N PRO A 370 -38.66 -14.91 3.34
CA PRO A 370 -38.90 -13.52 3.74
C PRO A 370 -39.51 -13.47 5.14
N PRO A 371 -39.39 -12.34 5.85
CA PRO A 371 -40.10 -12.18 7.11
C PRO A 371 -41.61 -12.30 6.87
N LEU A 372 -42.27 -13.22 7.59
CA LEU A 372 -43.70 -13.45 7.46
C LEU A 372 -44.43 -12.93 8.69
N GLN A 373 -45.63 -12.40 8.50
CA GLN A 373 -46.47 -12.00 9.62
C GLN A 373 -47.00 -13.25 10.31
N ALA A 374 -46.66 -13.44 11.58
CA ALA A 374 -47.20 -14.51 12.40
C ALA A 374 -48.45 -14.03 13.15
N ALA A 375 -49.32 -14.99 13.50
CA ALA A 375 -50.46 -14.76 14.37
C ALA A 375 -50.07 -15.10 15.82
N GLY A 376 -50.42 -14.23 16.77
CA GLY A 376 -50.12 -14.41 18.19
C GLY A 376 -50.73 -13.30 19.04
N PRO A 377 -50.82 -13.47 20.37
CA PRO A 377 -51.36 -12.45 21.26
C PRO A 377 -50.49 -11.20 21.22
N GLN A 378 -51.07 -10.06 20.83
CA GLN A 378 -50.41 -8.77 20.97
C GLN A 378 -50.49 -8.34 22.42
N LEU A 379 -49.34 -8.36 23.10
CA LEU A 379 -49.23 -7.78 24.43
C LEU A 379 -49.54 -6.28 24.35
N PRO A 380 -50.16 -5.69 25.39
CA PRO A 380 -50.46 -4.27 25.42
C PRO A 380 -49.22 -3.41 25.15
N ASP A 381 -49.45 -2.25 24.58
CA ASP A 381 -48.39 -1.28 24.30
C ASP A 381 -47.83 -0.78 25.64
N GLY A 382 -46.55 -1.03 25.88
CA GLY A 382 -45.81 -0.44 26.98
C GLY A 382 -45.40 0.99 26.66
N ARG A 383 -44.88 1.71 27.66
CA ARG A 383 -44.27 3.03 27.45
C ARG A 383 -43.14 2.90 26.41
N LEU A 384 -43.09 3.81 25.44
CA LEU A 384 -41.99 3.84 24.47
C LEU A 384 -40.77 4.48 25.14
N GLU A 385 -39.76 3.67 25.46
CA GLU A 385 -38.50 4.12 26.06
C GLU A 385 -37.35 3.66 25.18
N ASP A 386 -36.37 4.51 24.89
CA ASP A 386 -35.16 4.08 24.18
C ASP A 386 -34.20 3.37 25.13
N ILE A 387 -33.30 2.57 24.55
CA ILE A 387 -32.24 1.91 25.31
C ILE A 387 -31.25 2.99 25.77
N PRO A 388 -30.99 3.16 27.07
CA PRO A 388 -30.03 4.16 27.52
C PRO A 388 -28.63 3.88 26.94
N ASP A 389 -28.02 4.92 26.36
CA ASP A 389 -26.66 4.86 25.83
C ASP A 389 -25.60 4.96 26.95
N TYR A 390 -26.02 5.38 28.16
CA TYR A 390 -25.23 5.41 29.38
C TYR A 390 -25.36 4.12 30.22
N ASP A 391 -24.48 3.98 31.21
CA ASP A 391 -24.42 2.90 32.18
C ASP A 391 -24.59 3.51 33.58
N LEU A 392 -25.71 3.19 34.24
CA LEU A 392 -26.07 3.73 35.56
C LEU A 392 -25.13 3.23 36.66
N ASP A 393 -24.74 1.95 36.60
CA ASP A 393 -23.87 1.34 37.60
C ASP A 393 -22.48 1.99 37.58
N LEU A 394 -21.99 2.37 36.39
CA LEU A 394 -20.76 3.14 36.26
C LEU A 394 -20.91 4.54 36.86
N ALA A 395 -22.01 5.24 36.57
CA ALA A 395 -22.25 6.58 37.10
C ALA A 395 -22.38 6.58 38.64
N GLU A 396 -23.06 5.58 39.20
CA GLU A 396 -23.19 5.37 40.64
C GLU A 396 -21.84 5.06 41.30
N LYS A 397 -21.04 4.17 40.72
CA LYS A 397 -19.68 3.88 41.23
C LYS A 397 -18.76 5.08 41.21
N ILE A 398 -18.86 5.93 40.18
CA ILE A 398 -18.13 7.19 40.13
C ILE A 398 -18.60 8.11 41.25
N TYR A 399 -19.91 8.26 41.44
CA TYR A 399 -20.48 9.10 42.51
C TYR A 399 -20.04 8.62 43.91
N LEU A 400 -20.16 7.33 44.19
CA LEU A 400 -19.75 6.74 45.48
C LEU A 400 -18.25 6.91 45.74
N ALA A 401 -17.39 6.65 44.75
CA ALA A 401 -15.95 6.84 44.87
C ALA A 401 -15.57 8.32 45.13
N LEU A 402 -16.36 9.27 44.62
CA LEU A 402 -16.18 10.69 44.88
C LEU A 402 -16.69 11.12 46.26
N LEU A 403 -17.67 10.42 46.82
CA LEU A 403 -18.22 10.64 48.17
C LEU A 403 -17.28 10.08 49.25
N GLU A 404 -16.68 8.91 49.00
CA GLU A 404 -15.81 8.19 49.94
C GLU A 404 -14.34 8.67 49.92
N ARG A 405 -14.02 9.71 49.14
CA ARG A 405 -12.64 10.17 48.96
C ARG A 405 -12.09 10.92 50.17
N GLU A 406 -10.76 10.91 50.32
CA GLU A 406 -10.07 11.78 51.27
C GLU A 406 -9.99 13.22 50.74
N GLU A 407 -10.04 14.24 51.61
CA GLU A 407 -10.11 15.66 51.24
C GLU A 407 -8.95 16.15 50.33
N ARG A 408 -7.81 15.43 50.29
CA ARG A 408 -6.62 15.79 49.49
C ARG A 408 -6.44 14.97 48.20
N SER A 409 -7.37 14.07 47.87
CA SER A 409 -7.22 13.19 46.70
C SER A 409 -7.53 13.90 45.38
N ASP A 410 -6.81 13.55 44.31
CA ASP A 410 -7.10 14.06 42.96
C ASP A 410 -8.35 13.38 42.40
N VAL A 411 -9.42 14.16 42.30
CA VAL A 411 -10.73 13.79 41.74
C VAL A 411 -10.60 13.18 40.35
N THR A 412 -9.68 13.68 39.52
CA THR A 412 -9.49 13.22 38.14
C THR A 412 -8.98 11.79 38.10
N GLU A 413 -8.01 11.46 38.96
CA GLU A 413 -7.42 10.12 39.01
C GLU A 413 -8.38 9.10 39.61
N ILE A 414 -9.16 9.47 40.64
CA ILE A 414 -10.21 8.60 41.19
C ILE A 414 -11.21 8.18 40.10
N ILE A 415 -11.69 9.13 39.28
CA ILE A 415 -12.64 8.83 38.21
C ILE A 415 -11.99 7.91 37.16
N LYS A 416 -10.72 8.17 36.79
CA LYS A 416 -9.98 7.29 35.86
C LYS A 416 -9.81 5.88 36.41
N GLU A 417 -9.50 5.72 37.69
CA GLU A 417 -9.36 4.42 38.34
C GLU A 417 -10.65 3.61 38.29
N VAL A 418 -11.79 4.23 38.62
CA VAL A 418 -13.11 3.58 38.53
C VAL A 418 -13.42 3.18 37.09
N VAL A 419 -13.16 4.06 36.12
CA VAL A 419 -13.39 3.80 34.69
C VAL A 419 -12.47 2.70 34.16
N TYR A 420 -11.22 2.62 34.62
CA TYR A 420 -10.28 1.55 34.25
C TYR A 420 -10.62 0.21 34.91
N ALA A 421 -11.23 0.23 36.10
CA ALA A 421 -11.67 -0.99 36.78
C ALA A 421 -12.98 -1.54 36.21
N TYR A 422 -13.79 -0.71 35.55
CA TYR A 422 -15.12 -1.09 35.05
C TYR A 422 -15.12 -1.42 33.55
N PRO A 423 -15.64 -2.58 33.12
CA PRO A 423 -15.64 -2.96 31.71
C PRO A 423 -16.65 -2.12 30.92
N VAL A 424 -16.19 -1.02 30.32
CA VAL A 424 -17.03 -0.10 29.54
C VAL A 424 -16.36 0.31 28.23
N THR A 425 -17.17 0.68 27.25
CA THR A 425 -16.69 1.29 26.00
C THR A 425 -16.51 2.80 26.16
N TRP A 426 -15.64 3.42 25.37
CA TRP A 426 -15.46 4.88 25.38
C TRP A 426 -16.78 5.65 25.14
N GLN A 427 -17.62 5.17 24.22
CA GLN A 427 -18.91 5.80 23.91
C GLN A 427 -19.87 5.74 25.11
N THR A 428 -20.01 4.58 25.74
CA THR A 428 -20.85 4.42 26.94
C THR A 428 -20.27 5.18 28.13
N CYS A 429 -18.94 5.22 28.28
CA CYS A 429 -18.27 6.01 29.31
C CYS A 429 -18.60 7.50 29.18
N ARG A 430 -18.47 8.08 27.99
CA ARG A 430 -18.84 9.48 27.73
C ARG A 430 -20.31 9.75 27.99
N ALA A 431 -21.20 8.88 27.52
CA ALA A 431 -22.63 9.00 27.79
C ALA A 431 -22.94 8.96 29.29
N SER A 432 -22.23 8.14 30.06
CA SER A 432 -22.39 8.02 31.52
C SER A 432 -21.86 9.24 32.27
N LEU A 433 -20.71 9.79 31.86
CA LEU A 433 -20.19 11.05 32.40
C LEU A 433 -21.12 12.24 32.06
N HIS A 434 -21.66 12.28 30.84
CA HIS A 434 -22.63 13.30 30.42
C HIS A 434 -23.93 13.20 31.21
N TYR A 435 -24.43 11.98 31.46
CA TYR A 435 -25.58 11.73 32.32
C TYR A 435 -25.33 12.24 33.74
N LEU A 436 -24.18 11.91 34.34
CA LEU A 436 -23.81 12.38 35.67
C LEU A 436 -23.75 13.92 35.76
N ILE A 437 -23.23 14.61 34.74
CA ILE A 437 -23.22 16.09 34.69
C ILE A 437 -24.65 16.65 34.73
N GLY A 438 -25.60 15.99 34.08
CA GLY A 438 -27.01 16.41 34.00
C GLY A 438 -27.78 16.21 35.30
N GLU A 439 -27.51 15.11 36.01
CA GLU A 439 -28.26 14.73 37.23
C GLU A 439 -27.68 15.30 38.54
N LEU A 440 -26.40 15.72 38.57
CA LEU A 440 -25.80 16.32 39.77
C LEU A 440 -26.49 17.64 40.17
N THR A 441 -27.17 17.63 41.31
CA THR A 441 -27.86 18.80 41.90
C THR A 441 -26.89 19.74 42.63
N ILE A 442 -27.35 20.93 43.01
CA ILE A 442 -26.53 21.88 43.79
C ILE A 442 -26.18 21.31 45.17
N GLU A 443 -27.09 20.56 45.78
CA GLU A 443 -26.90 19.89 47.08
C GLU A 443 -25.85 18.76 46.97
N ASP A 444 -25.87 17.98 45.87
CA ASP A 444 -24.84 16.96 45.60
C ASP A 444 -23.44 17.57 45.44
N ILE A 445 -23.33 18.69 44.73
CA ILE A 445 -22.04 19.38 44.52
C ILE A 445 -21.48 19.90 45.84
N GLN A 446 -22.36 20.37 46.74
CA GLN A 446 -21.98 20.80 48.09
C GLN A 446 -21.55 19.62 48.97
N ALA A 447 -22.28 18.51 48.93
CA ALA A 447 -21.95 17.28 49.66
C ALA A 447 -20.63 16.67 49.20
N LEU A 448 -20.31 16.79 47.91
CA LEU A 448 -19.05 16.34 47.34
C LEU A 448 -17.86 17.25 47.67
N ALA A 449 -18.01 18.42 48.31
CA ALA A 449 -16.95 19.27 48.89
C ALA A 449 -15.59 19.33 48.12
N ILE A 450 -15.59 19.61 46.82
CA ILE A 450 -14.34 19.74 46.03
C ILE A 450 -13.79 21.15 46.18
N MET A 451 -12.64 21.32 46.85
CA MET A 451 -11.98 22.62 46.94
C MET A 451 -11.34 23.02 45.59
N HIS A 452 -11.66 24.23 45.14
CA HIS A 452 -11.03 24.97 44.01
C HIS A 452 -11.26 24.52 42.56
N LYS A 453 -12.10 23.49 42.26
CA LYS A 453 -12.64 23.24 40.90
C LYS A 453 -14.07 22.68 40.95
N ASP A 454 -14.97 23.18 40.09
CA ASP A 454 -16.33 22.64 39.92
C ASP A 454 -16.26 21.20 39.35
N ILE A 455 -16.90 20.23 40.02
CA ILE A 455 -16.97 18.81 39.58
C ILE A 455 -17.46 18.69 38.14
N LYS A 456 -18.40 19.55 37.73
CA LYS A 456 -18.93 19.55 36.36
C LYS A 456 -17.86 19.94 35.35
N THR A 457 -16.89 20.77 35.74
CA THR A 457 -15.75 21.11 34.89
C THR A 457 -14.80 19.92 34.74
N VAL A 458 -14.48 19.22 35.83
CA VAL A 458 -13.63 18.00 35.79
C VAL A 458 -14.28 16.91 34.93
N LEU A 459 -15.57 16.66 35.10
CA LEU A 459 -16.30 15.69 34.28
C LEU A 459 -16.34 16.10 32.80
N ARG A 460 -16.48 17.39 32.49
CA ARG A 460 -16.41 17.90 31.10
C ARG A 460 -15.00 17.75 30.51
N GLU A 461 -13.95 17.96 31.29
CA GLU A 461 -12.56 17.71 30.87
C GLU A 461 -12.35 16.22 30.56
N LEU A 462 -12.96 15.30 31.32
CA LEU A 462 -12.83 13.86 31.06
C LEU A 462 -13.63 13.35 29.85
N LEU A 463 -14.53 14.17 29.27
CA LEU A 463 -15.25 13.84 28.04
C LEU A 463 -14.38 13.94 26.78
N THR A 464 -13.23 14.61 26.88
CA THR A 464 -12.31 14.80 25.76
C THR A 464 -11.29 13.66 25.73
N SER A 465 -10.97 13.17 24.52
CA SER A 465 -10.08 12.02 24.35
C SER A 465 -8.63 12.32 24.76
N ASP A 466 -8.27 13.60 24.87
CA ASP A 466 -6.93 14.07 25.21
C ASP A 466 -6.54 13.86 26.69
N LYS A 467 -7.50 13.54 27.56
CA LYS A 467 -7.23 13.23 28.96
C LYS A 467 -6.94 11.76 29.23
N TRP A 468 -6.94 10.93 28.19
CA TRP A 468 -6.75 9.48 28.28
C TRP A 468 -5.55 9.04 27.43
N ASP A 469 -4.43 8.73 28.07
CA ASP A 469 -3.15 8.44 27.41
C ASP A 469 -3.24 7.37 26.31
N PHE A 470 -3.99 6.29 26.56
CA PHE A 470 -4.14 5.20 25.60
C PHE A 470 -5.05 5.52 24.40
N LEU A 471 -5.83 6.60 24.48
CA LEU A 471 -6.62 7.10 23.34
C LEU A 471 -5.77 7.95 22.40
N HIS A 472 -4.64 8.50 22.85
CA HIS A 472 -3.70 9.30 22.03
C HIS A 472 -2.83 8.48 21.09
N ASP A 473 -2.56 7.22 21.42
CA ASP A 473 -1.90 6.31 20.48
C ASP A 473 -2.70 6.17 19.18
N SER A 474 -3.98 6.53 19.19
CA SER A 474 -4.77 6.61 17.97
C SER A 474 -4.52 7.86 17.12
N CYS A 475 -3.84 8.92 17.57
CA CYS A 475 -3.53 10.06 16.70
C CYS A 475 -2.23 9.84 15.91
N ALA A 476 -1.25 9.12 16.47
CA ALA A 476 -0.08 8.63 15.72
C ALA A 476 -0.45 7.47 14.76
N HIS A 477 -1.49 6.70 15.08
CA HIS A 477 -2.03 5.62 14.22
C HIS A 477 -3.24 6.05 13.37
N SER A 478 -3.78 7.24 13.58
CA SER A 478 -4.74 7.95 12.72
C SER A 478 -4.03 9.11 12.04
N ARG A 479 -3.04 8.77 11.21
CA ARG A 479 -3.01 9.42 9.91
C ARG A 479 -4.34 9.07 9.26
N ALA A 480 -5.33 9.95 9.45
CA ALA A 480 -6.60 9.93 8.74
C ALA A 480 -6.28 9.52 7.31
N ALA A 481 -6.91 8.45 6.82
CA ALA A 481 -6.62 7.79 5.55
C ALA A 481 -6.00 8.76 4.53
N GLU A 482 -4.66 8.87 4.54
CA GLU A 482 -3.95 9.78 3.63
C GLU A 482 -4.39 9.33 2.25
N ARG A 483 -5.00 10.24 1.47
CA ARG A 483 -5.28 9.91 0.08
C ARG A 483 -3.98 9.40 -0.51
N PRO A 484 -3.98 8.29 -1.25
CA PRO A 484 -2.76 7.82 -1.88
C PRO A 484 -2.23 8.94 -2.77
N ILE A 485 -1.18 9.62 -2.30
CA ILE A 485 -0.55 10.72 -3.03
C ILE A 485 0.10 10.07 -4.25
N GLY A 486 -0.37 10.43 -5.44
CA GLY A 486 0.27 10.02 -6.68
C GLY A 486 1.62 10.72 -6.83
N GLN A 487 2.59 10.04 -7.42
CA GLN A 487 3.90 10.63 -7.75
C GLN A 487 3.76 11.94 -8.52
N GLU A 488 2.81 12.01 -9.46
CA GLU A 488 2.52 13.18 -10.30
C GLU A 488 2.17 14.44 -9.49
N VAL A 489 1.47 14.29 -8.36
CA VAL A 489 1.11 15.43 -7.49
C VAL A 489 2.36 16.02 -6.83
N ILE A 490 3.31 15.16 -6.46
CA ILE A 490 4.55 15.55 -5.81
C ILE A 490 5.49 16.21 -6.81
N ASP A 491 5.58 15.63 -8.01
CA ASP A 491 6.32 16.17 -9.13
C ASP A 491 5.81 17.56 -9.53
N GLN A 492 4.48 17.73 -9.58
CA GLN A 492 3.84 19.01 -9.87
C GLN A 492 4.20 20.07 -8.83
N ALA A 493 4.08 19.76 -7.54
CA ALA A 493 4.45 20.71 -6.48
C ALA A 493 5.93 21.08 -6.49
N CYS A 494 6.83 20.15 -6.84
CA CYS A 494 8.25 20.46 -6.99
C CYS A 494 8.49 21.46 -8.13
N ASN A 495 7.81 21.30 -9.27
CA ASN A 495 7.91 22.22 -10.40
C ASN A 495 7.35 23.61 -10.06
N GLU A 496 6.14 23.67 -9.49
CA GLU A 496 5.50 24.93 -9.07
C GLU A 496 6.37 25.69 -8.06
N ALA A 497 6.92 24.98 -7.08
CA ALA A 497 7.83 25.58 -6.11
C ALA A 497 9.14 26.05 -6.76
N ALA A 498 9.67 25.33 -7.75
CA ALA A 498 10.86 25.78 -8.47
C ALA A 498 10.59 27.05 -9.31
N GLU A 499 9.42 27.13 -9.95
CA GLU A 499 8.99 28.27 -10.77
C GLU A 499 8.68 29.52 -9.94
N SER A 500 8.15 29.35 -8.72
CA SER A 500 7.81 30.47 -7.83
C SER A 500 9.00 31.39 -7.48
N GLY A 501 10.24 30.89 -7.60
CA GLY A 501 11.45 31.69 -7.38
C GLY A 501 11.63 32.19 -5.95
N SER A 502 10.88 31.68 -4.97
CA SER A 502 10.96 32.11 -3.58
C SER A 502 12.38 31.92 -3.03
N VAL A 503 12.94 32.97 -2.44
CA VAL A 503 14.23 32.90 -1.75
C VAL A 503 14.05 32.02 -0.51
N ARG A 504 14.77 30.90 -0.46
CA ARG A 504 14.67 29.93 0.63
C ARG A 504 15.72 30.21 1.69
N ALA A 505 15.32 30.08 2.95
CA ALA A 505 16.28 30.02 4.03
C ALA A 505 17.15 28.76 3.87
N PRO A 506 18.44 28.82 4.24
CA PRO A 506 19.29 27.63 4.26
C PRO A 506 18.66 26.50 5.08
N PHE A 507 18.87 25.24 4.66
CA PHE A 507 18.55 24.03 5.43
C PHE A 507 19.13 24.08 6.84
N TRP A 508 20.26 24.76 7.01
CA TRP A 508 20.92 24.86 8.28
C TRP A 508 21.62 26.22 8.50
N PRO A 509 21.19 27.01 9.49
CA PRO A 509 21.62 28.41 9.61
C PRO A 509 22.96 28.62 10.36
N ALA A 510 23.46 27.66 11.14
CA ALA A 510 24.63 27.87 12.01
C ALA A 510 25.58 26.66 12.06
N PRO A 511 26.90 26.76 11.78
CA PRO A 511 27.81 25.61 11.74
C PRO A 511 27.72 24.69 12.98
N ARG A 512 27.58 23.37 12.77
CA ARG A 512 27.59 22.38 13.88
C ARG A 512 29.01 21.91 14.19
N PRO A 513 29.34 21.58 15.45
CA PRO A 513 30.62 21.00 15.80
C PRO A 513 30.88 19.72 14.99
N MET A 514 32.16 19.51 14.63
CA MET A 514 32.62 18.35 13.87
C MET A 514 33.49 17.46 14.75
N LEU A 515 33.33 16.15 14.60
CA LEU A 515 34.23 15.17 15.20
C LEU A 515 35.62 15.22 14.55
N ARG A 516 36.61 14.71 15.28
CA ARG A 516 37.98 14.54 14.77
C ARG A 516 38.02 13.53 13.63
N GLU A 517 37.35 12.39 13.81
CA GLU A 517 37.16 11.38 12.77
C GLU A 517 35.94 11.72 11.91
N ARG A 518 36.10 11.65 10.60
CA ARG A 518 35.11 12.08 9.62
C ARG A 518 35.07 11.09 8.47
N TYR A 519 33.87 10.76 7.99
CA TYR A 519 33.69 9.81 6.91
C TYR A 519 33.16 10.50 5.64
N ILE A 520 33.70 10.11 4.49
CA ILE A 520 33.23 10.54 3.17
C ILE A 520 32.81 9.31 2.38
N ILE A 521 31.57 9.31 1.88
CA ILE A 521 31.04 8.23 1.05
C ILE A 521 31.44 8.49 -0.41
N HIS A 522 32.10 7.52 -1.05
CA HIS A 522 32.33 7.48 -2.49
C HIS A 522 31.43 6.39 -3.10
N ALA A 523 30.20 6.77 -3.46
CA ALA A 523 29.18 5.85 -3.92
C ALA A 523 29.31 5.56 -5.43
N PHE A 524 29.18 4.28 -5.80
CA PHE A 524 29.24 3.80 -7.19
C PHE A 524 30.59 4.07 -7.88
N SER A 525 31.66 4.01 -7.10
CA SER A 525 33.03 4.31 -7.52
C SER A 525 33.63 3.24 -8.45
N GLY A 526 33.02 2.06 -8.54
CA GLY A 526 33.58 0.92 -9.24
C GLY A 526 34.82 0.36 -8.55
N ARG A 527 35.81 -0.07 -9.33
CA ARG A 527 37.07 -0.62 -8.79
C ARG A 527 38.05 0.50 -8.44
N ARG A 528 38.70 0.36 -7.28
CA ARG A 528 39.79 1.26 -6.85
C ARG A 528 40.93 1.32 -7.86
N ARG A 529 41.44 2.51 -8.13
CA ARG A 529 42.55 2.75 -9.06
C ARG A 529 43.38 3.98 -8.64
N PRO A 530 44.70 3.98 -8.89
CA PRO A 530 45.52 5.18 -8.68
C PRO A 530 44.95 6.39 -9.43
N GLY A 531 44.89 7.54 -8.76
CA GLY A 531 44.29 8.76 -9.32
C GLY A 531 42.75 8.79 -9.30
N ASP A 532 42.09 7.87 -8.60
CA ASP A 532 40.67 8.04 -8.27
C ASP A 532 40.46 9.01 -7.09
N PHE A 533 39.20 9.34 -6.81
CA PHE A 533 38.84 10.28 -5.74
C PHE A 533 39.38 9.85 -4.37
N GLN A 534 39.33 8.56 -4.05
CA GLN A 534 39.82 8.07 -2.77
C GLN A 534 41.33 8.18 -2.68
N TYR A 535 42.05 7.84 -3.75
CA TYR A 535 43.50 8.00 -3.81
C TYR A 535 43.93 9.43 -3.47
N PHE A 536 43.24 10.45 -3.99
CA PHE A 536 43.56 11.85 -3.70
C PHE A 536 43.19 12.26 -2.26
N LEU A 537 42.06 11.80 -1.72
CA LEU A 537 41.70 12.06 -0.32
C LEU A 537 42.69 11.42 0.66
N ASP A 538 43.12 10.19 0.39
CA ASP A 538 44.08 9.48 1.21
C ASP A 538 45.45 10.20 1.21
N GLN A 539 45.82 10.85 0.08
CA GLN A 539 47.01 11.71 0.02
C GLN A 539 46.84 13.03 0.77
N MET A 540 45.66 13.66 0.71
CA MET A 540 45.38 14.92 1.41
C MET A 540 45.43 14.77 2.94
N GLN A 541 45.18 13.57 3.46
CA GLN A 541 45.22 13.31 4.91
C GLN A 541 46.55 13.72 5.56
N SER A 542 47.68 13.61 4.85
CA SER A 542 48.99 14.00 5.38
C SER A 542 49.16 15.51 5.59
N GLN A 543 48.24 16.32 5.07
CA GLN A 543 48.25 17.78 5.19
C GLN A 543 47.35 18.28 6.35
N HIS A 544 46.63 17.39 7.02
CA HIS A 544 45.60 17.75 8.01
C HIS A 544 45.64 16.88 9.28
N ASP A 545 46.71 16.94 10.07
CA ASP A 545 46.91 16.10 11.28
C ASP A 545 45.81 16.23 12.36
N ALA A 546 45.12 17.38 12.41
CA ALA A 546 44.07 17.65 13.38
C ALA A 546 42.73 16.95 13.07
N THR A 547 42.57 16.40 11.85
CA THR A 547 41.34 15.74 11.39
C THR A 547 41.67 14.44 10.68
N THR A 548 40.96 13.36 10.98
CA THR A 548 41.13 12.08 10.29
C THR A 548 39.95 11.85 9.35
N ILE A 549 40.22 11.78 8.04
CA ILE A 549 39.23 11.57 6.98
C ILE A 549 39.32 10.11 6.52
N HIS A 550 38.19 9.42 6.61
CA HIS A 550 38.03 8.05 6.14
C HIS A 550 37.14 8.04 4.90
N THR A 551 37.69 7.57 3.77
CA THR A 551 36.92 7.43 2.54
C THR A 551 36.36 6.01 2.42
N ILE A 552 35.04 5.90 2.31
CA ILE A 552 34.32 4.63 2.19
C ILE A 552 33.74 4.50 0.78
N SER A 553 34.18 3.47 0.06
CA SER A 553 33.58 3.10 -1.23
C SER A 553 32.30 2.31 -1.00
N VAL A 554 31.15 2.87 -1.34
CA VAL A 554 29.84 2.17 -1.26
C VAL A 554 29.49 1.68 -2.66
N ASP A 555 29.85 0.42 -2.95
CA ASP A 555 29.60 -0.23 -4.24
C ASP A 555 29.54 -1.76 -4.05
N LEU A 556 28.57 -2.42 -4.68
CA LEU A 556 28.45 -3.89 -4.71
C LEU A 556 29.72 -4.59 -5.21
N MET A 557 30.50 -3.93 -6.08
CA MET A 557 31.78 -4.43 -6.58
C MET A 557 32.90 -4.35 -5.54
N THR A 558 32.77 -3.51 -4.53
CA THR A 558 33.74 -3.37 -3.43
C THR A 558 33.37 -4.27 -2.27
N ASP A 559 32.12 -4.23 -1.82
CA ASP A 559 31.62 -5.06 -0.72
C ASP A 559 30.19 -5.56 -1.04
N PRO A 560 29.97 -6.88 -1.09
CA PRO A 560 28.67 -7.45 -1.46
C PRO A 560 27.59 -7.31 -0.38
N VAL A 561 27.95 -6.93 0.85
CA VAL A 561 27.04 -6.77 1.98
C VAL A 561 26.79 -5.29 2.23
N TRP A 562 27.82 -4.53 2.59
CA TRP A 562 27.71 -3.11 2.95
C TRP A 562 27.65 -2.16 1.75
N GLY A 563 28.04 -2.65 0.57
CA GLY A 563 27.83 -1.96 -0.71
C GLY A 563 26.44 -2.20 -1.31
N ASP A 564 25.63 -3.12 -0.76
CA ASP A 564 24.29 -3.42 -1.26
C ASP A 564 23.22 -2.47 -0.68
N ILE A 565 23.12 -1.28 -1.26
CA ILE A 565 22.09 -0.30 -0.89
C ILE A 565 20.65 -0.76 -1.23
N ALA A 566 20.46 -1.90 -1.91
CA ALA A 566 19.14 -2.49 -2.10
C ALA A 566 18.60 -3.08 -0.80
N GLN A 567 19.48 -3.41 0.16
CA GLN A 567 19.10 -3.89 1.48
C GLN A 567 18.62 -2.72 2.35
N PRO A 568 17.39 -2.74 2.86
CA PRO A 568 16.85 -1.65 3.66
C PRO A 568 17.70 -1.32 4.90
N THR A 569 18.28 -2.34 5.56
CA THR A 569 19.14 -2.17 6.74
C THR A 569 20.42 -1.42 6.42
N VAL A 570 21.09 -1.77 5.31
CA VAL A 570 22.32 -1.11 4.85
C VAL A 570 22.03 0.33 4.43
N ARG A 571 20.93 0.54 3.68
CA ARG A 571 20.48 1.89 3.33
C ARG A 571 20.24 2.74 4.58
N SER A 572 19.48 2.22 5.55
CA SER A 572 19.20 2.93 6.80
C SER A 572 20.48 3.25 7.58
N PHE A 573 21.43 2.32 7.66
CA PHE A 573 22.72 2.55 8.31
C PHE A 573 23.44 3.79 7.75
N TRP A 574 23.59 3.88 6.43
CA TRP A 574 24.29 5.02 5.81
C TRP A 574 23.56 6.35 6.02
N LEU A 575 22.24 6.37 5.91
CA LEU A 575 21.45 7.58 6.13
C LEU A 575 21.46 8.02 7.60
N THR A 576 21.43 7.07 8.54
CA THR A 576 21.60 7.35 9.98
C THR A 576 23.00 7.88 10.27
N ALA A 577 24.05 7.32 9.66
CA ALA A 577 25.42 7.81 9.84
C ALA A 577 25.61 9.26 9.36
N VAL A 578 24.88 9.69 8.32
CA VAL A 578 24.83 11.10 7.90
C VAL A 578 24.08 11.97 8.91
N ARG A 579 22.91 11.50 9.36
CA ARG A 579 22.09 12.20 10.36
C ARG A 579 22.86 12.42 11.67
N ASP A 580 23.61 11.42 12.10
CA ASP A 580 24.43 11.44 13.30
C ASP A 580 25.79 12.13 13.09
N ARG A 581 26.04 12.66 11.87
CA ARG A 581 27.22 13.45 11.49
C ARG A 581 28.56 12.69 11.52
N PHE A 582 28.54 11.36 11.53
CA PHE A 582 29.74 10.57 11.26
C PHE A 582 30.18 10.76 9.80
N VAL A 583 29.22 10.71 8.88
CA VAL A 583 29.45 11.00 7.46
C VAL A 583 29.21 12.48 7.20
N ILE A 584 30.26 13.17 6.76
CA ILE A 584 30.24 14.62 6.50
C ILE A 584 30.13 14.97 5.02
N GLY A 585 30.33 14.00 4.13
CA GLY A 585 30.15 14.25 2.72
C GLY A 585 30.05 13.02 1.84
N ALA A 586 29.66 13.25 0.59
CA ALA A 586 29.52 12.20 -0.40
C ALA A 586 29.85 12.66 -1.82
N LEU A 587 30.55 11.80 -2.57
CA LEU A 587 30.67 11.87 -4.02
C LEU A 587 29.97 10.66 -4.61
N ALA A 588 29.04 10.86 -5.55
CA ALA A 588 28.26 9.78 -6.14
C ALA A 588 28.11 9.95 -7.66
N GLY A 589 28.39 8.87 -8.39
CA GLY A 589 28.20 8.78 -9.83
C GLY A 589 27.26 7.62 -10.20
N PRO A 590 25.93 7.72 -9.97
CA PRO A 590 25.02 6.62 -10.24
C PRO A 590 25.07 6.22 -11.72
N PRO A 591 24.94 4.92 -12.06
CA PRO A 591 25.09 4.44 -13.43
C PRO A 591 24.15 5.14 -14.42
N CYS A 592 24.72 5.71 -15.47
CA CYS A 592 23.97 6.45 -16.49
C CYS A 592 23.36 5.55 -17.59
N GLU A 593 23.49 4.21 -17.49
CA GLU A 593 23.11 3.28 -18.55
C GLU A 593 21.65 3.48 -19.00
N THR A 594 20.72 3.68 -18.07
CA THR A 594 19.29 3.86 -18.38
C THR A 594 18.92 5.27 -18.83
N TRP A 595 19.84 6.22 -18.70
CA TRP A 595 19.69 7.64 -19.04
C TRP A 595 20.54 8.06 -20.25
N SER A 596 21.29 7.12 -20.83
CA SER A 596 22.27 7.41 -21.86
C SER A 596 21.64 7.90 -23.17
N GLN A 597 22.12 9.03 -23.67
CA GLN A 597 21.78 9.57 -24.99
C GLN A 597 22.20 8.65 -26.16
N ALA A 598 23.06 7.66 -25.90
CA ALA A 598 23.47 6.69 -26.91
C ALA A 598 22.38 5.65 -27.22
N ARG A 599 21.39 5.49 -26.32
CA ARG A 599 20.25 4.60 -26.54
C ARG A 599 19.40 5.12 -27.71
N GLY A 600 18.98 4.22 -28.58
CA GLY A 600 18.20 4.55 -29.78
C GLY A 600 18.99 5.16 -30.94
N LYS A 601 20.32 5.36 -30.83
CA LYS A 601 21.14 5.81 -31.96
C LYS A 601 21.38 4.67 -32.96
N CYS A 602 21.20 4.91 -34.25
CA CYS A 602 21.58 3.96 -35.29
C CYS A 602 23.12 3.92 -35.41
N VAL A 603 23.74 2.78 -35.12
CA VAL A 603 25.16 2.56 -35.40
C VAL A 603 25.28 1.97 -36.81
N PRO A 604 26.02 2.60 -37.74
CA PRO A 604 26.29 2.01 -39.05
C PRO A 604 27.02 0.68 -38.85
N ALA A 605 26.49 -0.41 -39.42
CA ALA A 605 27.16 -1.71 -39.34
C ALA A 605 28.36 -1.72 -40.30
N PRO A 606 29.51 -2.30 -39.91
CA PRO A 606 30.52 -2.72 -40.87
C PRO A 606 29.90 -3.72 -41.85
N ALA A 607 30.29 -3.66 -43.13
CA ALA A 607 29.69 -4.46 -44.22
C ALA A 607 29.59 -5.98 -43.93
N ASP A 608 30.46 -6.51 -43.07
CA ASP A 608 30.55 -7.95 -42.76
C ASP A 608 29.84 -8.40 -41.48
N ARG A 609 29.07 -7.54 -40.80
CA ARG A 609 28.34 -7.93 -39.57
C ARG A 609 26.86 -7.55 -39.62
N PRO A 610 25.96 -8.44 -39.15
CA PRO A 610 24.55 -8.11 -39.01
C PRO A 610 24.41 -6.91 -38.07
N GLN A 611 23.61 -5.93 -38.50
CA GLN A 611 23.38 -4.69 -37.78
C GLN A 611 22.81 -5.00 -36.38
N ARG A 612 23.64 -4.85 -35.34
CA ARG A 612 23.17 -4.95 -33.96
C ARG A 612 22.30 -3.73 -33.69
N ALA A 613 21.01 -3.95 -33.48
CA ALA A 613 20.10 -2.91 -33.04
C ALA A 613 20.65 -2.28 -31.75
N ALA A 614 20.78 -0.96 -31.75
CA ALA A 614 21.24 -0.25 -30.57
C ALA A 614 20.27 -0.48 -29.40
N PRO A 615 20.76 -0.42 -28.14
CA PRO A 615 19.90 -0.54 -26.98
C PRO A 615 18.77 0.49 -27.07
N ARG A 616 17.52 0.06 -26.92
CA ARG A 616 16.38 0.95 -27.04
C ARG A 616 16.29 1.92 -25.87
N VAL A 617 15.60 3.03 -26.12
CA VAL A 617 15.33 4.08 -25.13
C VAL A 617 14.36 3.55 -24.08
N LEU A 618 14.69 3.72 -22.80
CA LEU A 618 13.89 3.22 -21.67
C LEU A 618 13.07 4.32 -20.98
N ARG A 619 13.45 5.58 -21.18
CA ARG A 619 12.89 6.79 -20.55
C ARG A 619 12.79 7.88 -21.60
N ASP A 620 11.75 8.69 -21.52
CA ASP A 620 11.62 9.95 -22.25
C ASP A 620 11.15 11.06 -21.28
N LEU A 621 10.93 12.26 -21.80
CA LEU A 621 10.51 13.40 -20.98
C LEU A 621 9.18 13.16 -20.25
N LEU A 622 8.25 12.41 -20.84
CA LEU A 622 6.94 12.12 -20.24
C LEU A 622 7.00 10.94 -19.26
N THR A 623 7.95 10.03 -19.45
CA THR A 623 8.12 8.80 -18.66
C THR A 623 9.53 8.73 -18.05
N LEU A 624 9.90 9.77 -17.30
CA LEU A 624 11.22 9.90 -16.68
C LEU A 624 11.59 8.71 -15.80
N TRP A 625 10.61 8.06 -15.15
CA TRP A 625 10.82 6.88 -14.30
C TRP A 625 10.76 5.54 -15.04
N GLY A 626 10.53 5.57 -16.36
CA GLY A 626 10.52 4.43 -17.26
C GLY A 626 9.21 4.23 -18.01
N ARG A 627 9.30 3.74 -19.25
CA ARG A 627 8.15 3.44 -20.11
C ARG A 627 7.24 2.35 -19.54
N ALA A 628 5.96 2.41 -19.93
CA ALA A 628 4.94 1.47 -19.48
C ALA A 628 5.14 0.03 -20.01
N ALA A 629 5.75 -0.16 -21.18
CA ALA A 629 5.96 -1.48 -21.78
C ALA A 629 7.45 -1.76 -22.02
N LEU A 630 8.07 -2.50 -21.09
CA LEU A 630 9.50 -2.77 -21.08
C LEU A 630 9.86 -4.26 -21.21
N ALA A 631 11.01 -4.62 -21.78
CA ALA A 631 11.46 -6.00 -21.70
C ALA A 631 11.83 -6.31 -20.24
N ILE A 632 11.66 -7.55 -19.79
CA ILE A 632 11.95 -7.93 -18.40
C ILE A 632 13.37 -7.54 -17.96
N LYS A 633 14.36 -7.74 -18.83
CA LYS A 633 15.75 -7.36 -18.55
C LYS A 633 15.90 -5.85 -18.39
N GLU A 634 15.19 -5.07 -19.18
CA GLU A 634 15.24 -3.61 -19.12
C GLU A 634 14.53 -3.06 -17.90
N LEU A 635 13.44 -3.71 -17.44
CA LEU A 635 12.81 -3.37 -16.16
C LEU A 635 13.76 -3.62 -14.99
N GLN A 636 14.55 -4.69 -15.02
CA GLN A 636 15.55 -4.96 -13.99
C GLN A 636 16.68 -3.92 -14.01
N GLN A 637 17.14 -3.54 -15.21
CA GLN A 637 18.10 -2.44 -15.39
C GLN A 637 17.53 -1.11 -14.86
N LEU A 638 16.28 -0.81 -15.19
CA LEU A 638 15.56 0.38 -14.76
C LEU A 638 15.38 0.43 -13.24
N ASP A 639 14.95 -0.68 -12.61
CA ASP A 639 14.78 -0.79 -11.15
C ASP A 639 16.11 -0.52 -10.42
N THR A 640 17.21 -1.07 -10.95
CA THR A 640 18.56 -0.84 -10.40
C THR A 640 18.98 0.62 -10.57
N GLY A 641 18.82 1.19 -11.78
CA GLY A 641 19.14 2.59 -12.03
C GLY A 641 18.34 3.56 -11.16
N ASN A 642 17.04 3.31 -10.98
CA ASN A 642 16.20 4.08 -10.07
C ASN A 642 16.63 3.92 -8.61
N LEU A 643 16.93 2.72 -8.15
CA LEU A 643 17.41 2.49 -6.78
C LEU A 643 18.66 3.33 -6.46
N LEU A 644 19.67 3.30 -7.33
CA LEU A 644 20.95 3.98 -7.10
C LEU A 644 20.81 5.50 -7.18
N LEU A 645 20.07 6.00 -8.18
CA LEU A 645 19.79 7.44 -8.30
C LEU A 645 19.00 7.95 -7.09
N LEU A 646 17.91 7.29 -6.72
CA LEU A 646 17.06 7.72 -5.60
C LEU A 646 17.79 7.66 -4.25
N PHE A 647 18.70 6.70 -4.05
CA PHE A 647 19.58 6.71 -2.89
C PHE A 647 20.52 7.92 -2.89
N THR A 648 21.11 8.26 -4.04
CA THR A 648 22.01 9.41 -4.16
C THR A 648 21.31 10.71 -3.82
N VAL A 649 20.09 10.91 -4.33
CA VAL A 649 19.30 12.10 -4.03
C VAL A 649 18.92 12.16 -2.56
N GLU A 650 18.49 11.04 -1.96
CA GLU A 650 18.20 10.97 -0.52
C GLU A 650 19.45 11.28 0.33
N LEU A 651 20.62 10.77 -0.07
CA LEU A 651 21.89 11.02 0.60
C LEU A 651 22.28 12.50 0.58
N LEU A 652 22.15 13.16 -0.58
CA LEU A 652 22.43 14.60 -0.72
C LEU A 652 21.46 15.45 0.11
N ILE A 653 20.18 15.11 0.11
CA ILE A 653 19.19 15.79 0.96
C ILE A 653 19.58 15.66 2.43
N MET A 654 19.87 14.44 2.90
CA MET A 654 20.27 14.22 4.29
C MET A 654 21.55 14.97 4.65
N LEU A 655 22.52 15.05 3.73
CA LEU A 655 23.72 15.85 3.91
C LEU A 655 23.41 17.35 4.01
N ALA A 656 22.44 17.86 3.23
CA ALA A 656 22.03 19.25 3.31
C ALA A 656 21.47 19.59 4.70
N TYR A 657 20.57 18.76 5.25
CA TYR A 657 20.07 18.89 6.63
C TYR A 657 21.16 18.76 7.68
N ALA A 658 22.14 17.90 7.44
CA ALA A 658 23.27 17.74 8.33
C ALA A 658 24.21 18.95 8.28
N GLY A 659 24.26 19.72 7.18
CA GLY A 659 25.28 20.73 6.88
C GLY A 659 26.59 20.11 6.39
N GLY A 660 26.51 19.06 5.57
CA GLY A 660 27.62 18.34 4.95
C GLY A 660 27.91 18.81 3.52
N ILE A 661 28.95 18.25 2.89
CA ILE A 661 29.37 18.56 1.52
C ILE A 661 29.01 17.40 0.56
N GLY A 662 28.60 17.70 -0.66
CA GLY A 662 28.17 16.64 -1.59
C GLY A 662 28.42 16.96 -3.06
N CYS A 663 28.51 15.91 -3.88
CA CYS A 663 28.55 16.02 -5.33
C CYS A 663 27.88 14.80 -5.98
N LEU A 664 26.92 15.08 -6.86
CA LEU A 664 26.34 14.11 -7.78
C LEU A 664 26.88 14.36 -9.19
N GLU A 665 27.60 13.39 -9.74
CA GLU A 665 28.10 13.39 -11.11
C GLU A 665 27.16 12.58 -12.02
N HIS A 666 26.79 13.15 -13.17
CA HIS A 666 26.08 12.42 -14.22
C HIS A 666 26.27 13.11 -15.58
N PRO A 667 26.12 12.43 -16.74
CA PRO A 667 26.12 13.10 -18.04
C PRO A 667 25.26 14.36 -18.08
N ALA A 668 25.80 15.43 -18.67
CA ALA A 668 25.12 16.71 -18.80
C ALA A 668 23.75 16.58 -19.51
N PRO A 669 22.80 17.49 -19.26
CA PRO A 669 21.50 17.43 -19.91
C PRO A 669 21.67 17.44 -21.44
N PRO A 670 20.94 16.58 -22.18
CA PRO A 670 20.97 16.59 -23.64
C PRO A 670 20.52 17.94 -24.20
N GLU A 671 21.15 18.40 -25.28
CA GLU A 671 20.71 19.61 -26.00
C GLU A 671 19.26 19.48 -26.48
N ASP A 672 18.86 18.26 -26.88
CA ASP A 672 17.48 17.94 -27.25
C ASP A 672 16.56 17.98 -26.00
N PRO A 673 15.57 18.90 -25.95
CA PRO A 673 14.67 19.06 -24.81
C PRO A 673 13.75 17.86 -24.58
N THR A 674 13.53 17.01 -25.60
CA THR A 674 12.61 15.87 -25.51
C THR A 674 13.22 14.62 -24.86
N LYS A 675 14.55 14.60 -24.69
CA LYS A 675 15.26 13.44 -24.13
C LYS A 675 15.18 13.38 -22.60
N ALA A 676 15.18 12.18 -22.05
CA ALA A 676 15.25 12.01 -20.60
C ALA A 676 16.63 12.43 -20.06
N SER A 677 16.64 13.05 -18.88
CA SER A 677 17.84 13.40 -18.12
C SER A 677 17.50 13.44 -16.62
N ILE A 678 18.43 13.02 -15.75
CA ILE A 678 18.21 13.16 -14.30
C ILE A 678 18.04 14.61 -13.89
N TRP A 679 18.67 15.54 -14.63
CA TRP A 679 18.60 16.98 -14.40
C TRP A 679 17.24 17.59 -14.74
N ARG A 680 16.36 16.82 -15.40
CA ARG A 680 14.98 17.19 -15.72
C ARG A 680 13.97 16.60 -14.74
N LEU A 681 14.42 15.88 -13.71
CA LEU A 681 13.53 15.39 -12.67
C LEU A 681 13.02 16.57 -11.83
N PRO A 682 11.70 16.67 -11.56
CA PRO A 682 11.12 17.74 -10.77
C PRO A 682 11.81 17.94 -9.41
N ILE A 683 12.14 16.85 -8.73
CA ILE A 683 12.90 16.88 -7.48
C ILE A 683 14.28 17.50 -7.63
N ILE A 684 15.00 17.20 -8.72
CA ILE A 684 16.35 17.74 -8.95
C ILE A 684 16.27 19.23 -9.30
N ILE A 685 15.31 19.62 -10.14
CA ILE A 685 15.04 21.02 -10.49
C ILE A 685 14.72 21.80 -9.20
N TYR A 686 13.87 21.25 -8.34
CA TYR A 686 13.54 21.84 -7.05
C TYR A 686 14.78 21.97 -6.15
N LEU A 687 15.60 20.93 -6.01
CA LEU A 687 16.84 21.00 -5.21
C LEU A 687 17.81 22.07 -5.73
N MET A 688 17.90 22.29 -7.05
CA MET A 688 18.74 23.35 -7.64
C MET A 688 18.30 24.77 -7.26
N THR A 689 17.10 24.95 -6.68
CA THR A 689 16.61 26.25 -6.22
C THR A 689 17.01 26.60 -4.79
N TRP A 690 17.74 25.72 -4.11
CA TRP A 690 18.21 25.93 -2.74
C TRP A 690 19.62 26.53 -2.69
N PRO A 691 19.91 27.40 -1.70
CA PRO A 691 21.18 28.12 -1.65
C PRO A 691 22.40 27.20 -1.46
N GLU A 692 22.23 26.01 -0.88
CA GLU A 692 23.31 25.04 -0.69
C GLU A 692 23.68 24.30 -1.98
N PHE A 693 22.78 24.29 -2.97
CA PHE A 693 22.96 23.51 -4.18
C PHE A 693 23.40 24.40 -5.34
N ALA A 694 24.41 23.93 -6.09
CA ALA A 694 24.88 24.58 -7.31
C ALA A 694 25.01 23.55 -8.43
N PHE A 695 24.52 23.89 -9.62
CA PHE A 695 24.68 23.04 -10.79
C PHE A 695 25.75 23.58 -11.74
N LEU A 696 26.74 22.74 -12.04
CA LEU A 696 27.81 23.06 -12.98
C LEU A 696 27.78 22.07 -14.14
N THR A 697 28.16 22.53 -15.33
CA THR A 697 28.45 21.66 -16.47
C THR A 697 29.89 21.85 -16.91
N LEU A 698 30.59 20.73 -17.11
CA LEU A 698 31.98 20.69 -17.55
C LEU A 698 32.18 19.67 -18.66
N SER A 699 33.25 19.84 -19.44
CA SER A 699 33.69 18.84 -20.43
C SER A 699 34.95 18.16 -19.92
N GLN A 700 34.90 16.84 -19.71
CA GLN A 700 36.04 16.09 -19.16
C GLN A 700 37.33 16.26 -20.00
N GLY A 701 37.21 16.57 -21.30
CA GLY A 701 38.36 16.80 -22.18
C GLY A 701 39.24 17.99 -21.77
N LEU A 702 38.69 18.98 -21.06
CA LEU A 702 39.46 20.14 -20.57
C LEU A 702 40.46 19.76 -19.45
N TRP A 703 40.30 18.57 -18.84
CA TRP A 703 41.17 17.99 -17.82
C TRP A 703 41.89 16.73 -18.33
N GLY A 704 42.11 16.62 -19.65
CA GLY A 704 42.94 15.58 -20.26
C GLY A 704 42.22 14.26 -20.56
N ALA A 705 40.88 14.19 -20.43
CA ALA A 705 40.15 13.02 -20.87
C ALA A 705 40.16 12.90 -22.42
N PRO A 706 40.31 11.69 -22.99
CA PRO A 706 40.42 11.50 -24.44
C PRO A 706 39.14 11.79 -25.22
N SER A 707 38.01 12.03 -24.54
CA SER A 707 36.71 12.29 -25.17
C SER A 707 36.04 13.50 -24.53
N MET A 708 35.42 14.35 -25.36
CA MET A 708 34.49 15.38 -24.91
C MET A 708 33.23 14.72 -24.33
N LYS A 709 33.25 14.41 -23.03
CA LYS A 709 32.07 13.95 -22.29
C LYS A 709 31.52 15.11 -21.47
N PRO A 710 30.48 15.81 -21.95
CA PRO A 710 29.75 16.77 -21.15
C PRO A 710 29.19 16.10 -19.89
N THR A 711 29.55 16.65 -18.73
CA THR A 711 29.25 16.12 -17.41
C THR A 711 28.62 17.21 -16.57
N GLY A 712 27.46 16.92 -15.99
CA GLY A 712 26.80 17.77 -15.01
C GLY A 712 27.24 17.37 -13.61
N LEU A 713 27.47 18.37 -12.76
CA LEU A 713 27.74 18.20 -11.33
C LEU A 713 26.68 18.97 -10.55
N LEU A 714 25.93 18.27 -9.71
CA LEU A 714 25.12 18.92 -8.67
C LEU A 714 25.93 18.92 -7.37
N LEU A 715 26.40 20.09 -7.01
CA LEU A 715 27.22 20.33 -5.84
C LEU A 715 26.34 20.73 -4.66
N LEU A 716 26.72 20.28 -3.46
CA LEU A 716 26.11 20.66 -2.20
C LEU A 716 27.20 21.27 -1.30
N ASN A 717 27.00 22.50 -0.84
CA ASN A 717 27.91 23.22 0.08
C ASN A 717 29.37 23.25 -0.40
N ALA A 718 29.59 23.44 -1.70
CA ALA A 718 30.93 23.49 -2.31
C ALA A 718 31.12 24.76 -3.18
N PRO A 719 31.03 25.97 -2.60
CA PRO A 719 31.02 27.23 -3.35
C PRO A 719 32.32 27.50 -4.14
N GLU A 720 33.48 27.10 -3.60
CA GLU A 720 34.77 27.31 -4.26
C GLU A 720 35.08 26.26 -5.35
N MET A 721 34.24 25.22 -5.50
CA MET A 721 34.52 24.08 -6.40
C MET A 721 34.75 24.53 -7.84
N LEU A 722 34.00 25.51 -8.33
CA LEU A 722 34.19 26.01 -9.70
C LEU A 722 35.57 26.64 -9.88
N ARG A 723 35.97 27.48 -8.93
CA ARG A 723 37.25 28.17 -8.95
C ARG A 723 38.40 27.16 -8.90
N GLU A 724 38.27 26.16 -8.04
CA GLU A 724 39.24 25.07 -7.95
C GLU A 724 39.28 24.25 -9.25
N LEU A 725 38.15 23.79 -9.79
CA LEU A 725 38.14 23.04 -11.05
C LEU A 725 38.84 23.82 -12.19
N ARG A 726 38.61 25.13 -12.28
CA ARG A 726 39.29 26.00 -13.26
C ARG A 726 40.79 26.15 -13.01
N SER A 727 41.25 26.14 -11.76
CA SER A 727 42.69 26.25 -11.44
C SER A 727 43.48 25.02 -11.92
N TRP A 728 42.83 23.85 -11.95
CA TRP A 728 43.39 22.58 -12.43
C TRP A 728 43.12 22.30 -13.92
N GLN A 729 42.52 23.24 -14.65
CA GLN A 729 42.19 23.06 -16.07
C GLN A 729 43.47 23.05 -16.92
N ILE A 730 43.64 21.98 -17.72
CA ILE A 730 44.87 21.76 -18.50
C ILE A 730 44.82 22.53 -19.83
N ALA A 731 43.64 22.62 -20.46
CA ALA A 731 43.47 23.26 -21.77
C ALA A 731 42.50 24.45 -21.69
N LYS A 732 42.84 25.59 -22.31
CA LYS A 732 41.96 26.79 -22.35
C LYS A 732 40.72 26.59 -23.23
N ASP A 733 40.83 25.76 -24.25
CA ASP A 733 39.76 25.37 -25.19
C ASP A 733 39.94 23.89 -25.57
N VAL A 734 38.87 23.25 -26.02
CA VAL A 734 38.96 21.88 -26.56
C VAL A 734 39.56 21.93 -27.96
N SER A 735 40.59 21.13 -28.23
CA SER A 735 41.35 21.16 -29.49
C SER A 735 40.46 20.95 -30.73
N SER A 736 40.77 21.69 -31.79
CA SER A 736 40.00 21.80 -33.03
C SER A 736 39.97 20.52 -33.89
N GLU A 737 40.77 19.51 -33.57
CA GLU A 737 40.80 18.23 -34.29
C GLU A 737 39.53 17.37 -34.09
N PHE A 738 38.65 17.74 -33.17
CA PHE A 738 37.36 17.06 -32.92
C PHE A 738 36.12 17.90 -33.30
N GLN A 739 36.28 18.98 -34.08
CA GLN A 739 35.22 19.95 -34.45
C GLN A 739 34.22 19.48 -35.52
N GLY A 740 33.80 18.22 -35.49
CA GLY A 740 32.59 17.79 -36.19
C GLY A 740 31.37 17.91 -35.27
N HIS A 741 30.74 19.10 -35.18
CA HIS A 741 29.46 19.39 -34.46
C HIS A 741 29.51 19.84 -32.99
N ALA A 742 30.30 20.85 -32.60
CA ALA A 742 30.04 21.58 -31.35
C ALA A 742 30.58 23.02 -31.38
N ARG A 743 29.70 24.02 -31.22
CA ARG A 743 30.09 25.42 -30.97
C ARG A 743 30.32 25.63 -29.46
N ARG A 744 31.49 26.19 -29.10
CA ARG A 744 31.91 26.77 -27.80
C ARG A 744 31.25 26.18 -26.53
N MET A 745 31.85 25.14 -25.96
CA MET A 745 31.56 24.64 -24.61
C MET A 745 32.57 25.20 -23.60
N THR A 746 32.10 26.09 -22.72
CA THR A 746 32.84 26.67 -21.59
C THR A 746 32.30 26.12 -20.27
N VAL A 747 33.06 26.22 -19.18
CA VAL A 747 32.54 25.97 -17.83
C VAL A 747 31.56 27.08 -17.49
N ARG A 748 30.25 26.79 -17.54
CA ARG A 748 29.17 27.75 -17.28
C ARG A 748 28.58 27.50 -15.90
N GLU A 749 28.50 28.55 -15.08
CA GLU A 749 27.51 28.64 -14.01
C GLU A 749 26.18 28.98 -14.67
N PHE A 750 25.15 28.18 -14.40
CA PHE A 750 23.79 28.60 -14.68
C PHE A 750 23.24 29.22 -13.40
N GLY A 751 23.36 30.54 -13.27
CA GLY A 751 22.52 31.30 -12.35
C GLY A 751 21.12 31.42 -12.95
N HIS A 752 20.10 31.06 -12.17
CA HIS A 752 18.66 31.26 -12.44
C HIS A 752 18.27 31.41 -13.93
N CYS A 753 18.39 30.36 -14.73
CA CYS A 753 17.65 30.30 -15.98
C CYS A 753 16.26 29.75 -15.66
N ALA A 754 15.29 30.67 -15.57
CA ALA A 754 13.87 30.32 -15.70
C ALA A 754 13.72 29.44 -16.95
N VAL A 755 13.27 28.20 -16.73
CA VAL A 755 12.78 27.35 -17.79
C VAL A 755 11.49 28.01 -18.27
N ASP A 756 11.50 28.56 -19.48
CA ASP A 756 10.31 29.12 -20.10
C ASP A 756 9.29 27.98 -20.31
N PRO A 757 8.15 27.97 -19.62
CA PRO A 757 7.17 26.88 -19.72
C PRO A 757 6.33 26.96 -21.01
N SER A 758 6.52 27.98 -21.85
CA SER A 758 5.64 28.28 -22.99
C SER A 758 5.93 27.45 -24.27
N GLY A 759 6.76 26.41 -24.17
CA GLY A 759 7.03 25.46 -25.26
C GLY A 759 6.45 24.07 -25.02
N LEU A 760 5.14 23.97 -24.78
CA LEU A 760 4.37 22.71 -24.79
C LEU A 760 3.47 22.64 -26.03
#